data_AF-A0A1V9FYR4-F1
#
_entry.id   AF-A0A1V9FYR4-F1
#
_cell.length_a   1.000
_cell.length_b   1.000
_cell.length_c   1.000
_cell.angle_alpha   90.00
_cell.angle_beta   90.00
_cell.angle_gamma   90.00
#
_symmetry.space_group_name_H-M   'P 1'
#
loop_
_entity.id
_entity.type
_entity.pdbx_description
1 polymer ?
#
loop_
_entity_poly.entity_id
_entity_poly.type
_entity_poly.pdbx_seq_one_letter_code
_entity_poly.pdbx_strand_id
1 'polypeptide(L)'
;MRRYCFFPPGKLFFLMGLLLVVNSAVMAQVTFPVNGIANPQVKSFAFTNATIVKDVQTTLTNATLVIREGKIVAVGNSVAIPKDAVVIDCSGKYIYPSFIDIYSDYGIPTAQRPGTPFDFRAPAQFTSNTKGAFGWNQAIKSETDASKLFNTDDAKAKPLRDLGFGTVLIHQKDGIARGTGAVVSLATEKENLVMLKEKASAHYSFSKGTSTQSYPGSMMGSVALLRQTYLDAQWYKSNPATEGVNLSLKAWNDMQSLPQIFDAGDKWSDLRADHIGDEFGVQYIIKGGGNEYQRIKDIAATKATYILSLNFPQAMDVEDPNEARFVSLSDMKHWELAPTNPAAFEKANIPFCLTASELKDTKQFISNLRKAIEYGLSETKALEALTKTPATVLGIYDKVGSLDAGKVASFIITTGEVFKEKTVILQNWVQGDKYSIKEENWKPVAGQYTLQVKGANGSNSYTLDVKSTSDASIISKDTIKTKFSYDGKLVNISFVAEKKPRAATIRLGGTVHGEVWDGNGVDGEGNNVLWTASFSKAGAPAADTSKKKPLGALGKVVYPFDGYGWDSLPQPETILIKNGTVWTNEKEGKLENTDVLIKNGKIAQIGKNLSDPAAKVIDATGKFVTPGIIDEHSHIAAFSINEGAQSVTSEVRIADNLNPEDINIYRQLSGGVTSSHILHGSANTIGGQTQLIKLRWGVNDEELKFKGADPFIKFALGENVKRTTSQNNNRFPDTRMGVEEVLMDAFTRACEYEKGCKEAETTPATKKKGAAATATAAPVRRDLELEALVEIMNKKRFITCHSYVQSEITATMRVAEKFNFRVNTFTHILEGYKVADKMKIHGANASTFSDWWAYKTEVQDAIPYNATLMQRVGLNVCINSDDGEMARRLNQEAAKSVKYGGMSEEDAFKMVTLNPAKALHVDEKVGSLKVGKDGDVVVWSDNPLSIYAKAEETIVDGIVYFDRARDLELRKKIAAERNRLVQKMLGEKKGGAPVAPATPSFQYILSCGDHDHHDGLITVDVNENDANTN
;
A
#
# COMPACT_ATOMS: atom_id res chain seq x y z
N MET A 1 -50.00 -68.37 -43.47
CA MET A 1 -49.28 -69.55 -44.00
C MET A 1 -47.79 -69.36 -43.74
N ARG A 2 -47.16 -70.34 -43.05
CA ARG A 2 -45.80 -70.88 -43.22
C ARG A 2 -44.77 -69.99 -43.99
N ARG A 3 -43.56 -69.70 -43.53
CA ARG A 3 -42.59 -70.54 -42.78
C ARG A 3 -41.47 -69.66 -42.17
N TYR A 4 -40.99 -70.10 -41.01
CA TYR A 4 -39.73 -69.69 -40.37
C TYR A 4 -38.50 -70.20 -41.17
N CYS A 5 -37.41 -69.42 -41.15
CA CYS A 5 -36.04 -69.92 -41.23
C CYS A 5 -35.15 -69.12 -40.27
N PHE A 6 -34.49 -69.85 -39.36
CA PHE A 6 -33.50 -69.39 -38.38
C PHE A 6 -32.08 -69.37 -38.99
N PHE A 7 -31.17 -68.58 -38.35
CA PHE A 7 -29.69 -68.64 -38.25
C PHE A 7 -29.01 -67.28 -38.55
N PRO A 8 -27.88 -66.90 -37.92
CA PRO A 8 -27.47 -66.97 -36.49
C PRO A 8 -27.05 -65.59 -35.92
N PRO A 9 -26.83 -65.45 -34.59
CA PRO A 9 -26.34 -64.22 -33.97
C PRO A 9 -24.81 -64.18 -34.05
N GLY A 10 -24.24 -63.21 -34.76
CA GLY A 10 -22.78 -63.16 -34.82
C GLY A 10 -22.14 -62.10 -35.69
N LYS A 11 -22.76 -60.94 -35.92
CA LYS A 11 -22.11 -59.82 -36.63
C LYS A 11 -22.52 -58.42 -36.14
N LEU A 12 -22.98 -58.27 -34.90
CA LEU A 12 -23.25 -56.95 -34.32
C LEU A 12 -22.18 -56.48 -33.30
N PHE A 13 -21.32 -57.38 -32.81
CA PHE A 13 -20.24 -57.01 -31.89
C PHE A 13 -18.92 -56.64 -32.58
N PHE A 14 -18.76 -56.91 -33.88
CA PHE A 14 -17.52 -56.60 -34.60
C PHE A 14 -17.50 -55.18 -35.18
N LEU A 15 -18.67 -54.56 -35.42
CA LEU A 15 -18.76 -53.20 -35.94
C LEU A 15 -18.70 -52.11 -34.85
N MET A 16 -19.05 -52.45 -33.60
CA MET A 16 -18.93 -51.53 -32.45
C MET A 16 -17.55 -51.60 -31.78
N GLY A 17 -16.78 -52.69 -32.02
CA GLY A 17 -15.39 -52.83 -31.60
C GLY A 17 -14.37 -52.16 -32.53
N LEU A 18 -14.70 -51.93 -33.81
CA LEU A 18 -13.78 -51.26 -34.76
C LEU A 18 -13.86 -49.73 -34.74
N LEU A 19 -14.88 -49.15 -34.11
CA LEU A 19 -15.01 -47.69 -33.93
C LEU A 19 -14.35 -47.17 -32.64
N LEU A 20 -13.77 -48.04 -31.82
CA LEU A 20 -13.07 -47.70 -30.57
C LEU A 20 -11.54 -47.87 -30.63
N VAL A 21 -10.97 -48.24 -31.79
CA VAL A 21 -9.50 -48.44 -31.96
C VAL A 21 -8.99 -47.76 -33.23
N VAL A 22 -9.46 -46.55 -33.50
CA VAL A 22 -8.78 -45.63 -34.41
C VAL A 22 -8.62 -44.28 -33.71
N ASN A 23 -7.68 -44.24 -32.75
CA ASN A 23 -7.01 -42.99 -32.39
C ASN A 23 -6.17 -42.58 -33.61
N SER A 24 -6.82 -42.05 -34.64
CA SER A 24 -6.12 -41.22 -35.61
C SER A 24 -5.64 -40.01 -34.83
N ALA A 25 -4.36 -39.99 -34.47
CA ALA A 25 -3.67 -38.77 -34.13
C ALA A 25 -3.73 -37.87 -35.37
N VAL A 26 -4.82 -37.11 -35.50
CA VAL A 26 -4.92 -36.05 -36.49
C VAL A 26 -3.88 -35.03 -36.05
N MET A 27 -2.70 -35.10 -36.64
CA MET A 27 -1.69 -34.05 -36.54
C MET A 27 -2.34 -32.79 -37.09
N ALA A 28 -2.73 -31.88 -36.19
CA ALA A 28 -3.31 -30.61 -36.57
C ALA A 28 -2.30 -29.87 -37.47
N GLN A 29 -2.73 -29.46 -38.67
CA GLN A 29 -1.89 -28.61 -39.52
C GLN A 29 -1.59 -27.30 -38.77
N VAL A 30 -0.32 -26.91 -38.75
CA VAL A 30 0.07 -25.59 -38.22
C VAL A 30 -0.45 -24.50 -39.16
N THR A 31 -0.98 -23.42 -38.59
CA THR A 31 -1.55 -22.30 -39.35
C THR A 31 -0.49 -21.36 -39.94
N PHE A 32 0.77 -21.49 -39.50
CA PHE A 32 1.90 -20.72 -40.01
C PHE A 32 2.62 -21.48 -41.13
N PRO A 33 2.93 -20.84 -42.26
CA PRO A 33 3.75 -21.46 -43.29
C PRO A 33 5.17 -21.70 -42.75
N VAL A 34 5.67 -22.92 -42.92
CA VAL A 34 7.07 -23.24 -42.61
C VAL A 34 7.94 -22.68 -43.73
N ASN A 35 8.70 -21.62 -43.45
CA ASN A 35 9.73 -21.13 -44.37
C ASN A 35 11.03 -21.92 -44.16
N GLY A 36 11.14 -23.08 -44.82
CA GLY A 36 12.27 -24.00 -44.68
C GLY A 36 11.84 -25.46 -44.59
N ILE A 37 12.72 -26.33 -44.10
CA ILE A 37 12.43 -27.75 -43.91
C ILE A 37 11.73 -27.92 -42.55
N ALA A 38 10.49 -28.42 -42.58
CA ALA A 38 9.78 -28.79 -41.36
C ALA A 38 10.50 -29.96 -40.67
N ASN A 39 10.93 -29.75 -39.42
CA ASN A 39 11.53 -30.79 -38.58
C ASN A 39 10.82 -30.84 -37.21
N PRO A 40 9.57 -31.34 -37.15
CA PRO A 40 8.87 -31.49 -35.89
C PRO A 40 9.54 -32.61 -35.08
N GLN A 41 10.44 -32.24 -34.18
CA GLN A 41 11.00 -33.19 -33.21
C GLN A 41 10.03 -33.32 -32.03
N VAL A 42 9.55 -34.54 -31.80
CA VAL A 42 8.78 -34.88 -30.59
C VAL A 42 9.73 -34.83 -29.41
N LYS A 43 9.63 -33.77 -28.60
CA LYS A 43 10.42 -33.60 -27.37
C LYS A 43 9.84 -34.50 -26.27
N SER A 44 10.57 -35.54 -25.88
CA SER A 44 10.20 -36.48 -24.80
C SER A 44 11.39 -36.65 -23.84
N PHE A 45 11.18 -36.41 -22.55
CA PHE A 45 12.23 -36.50 -21.51
C PHE A 45 11.72 -37.25 -20.28
N ALA A 46 12.60 -37.99 -19.63
CA ALA A 46 12.34 -38.65 -18.35
C ALA A 46 13.43 -38.30 -17.33
N PHE A 47 13.06 -37.64 -16.24
CA PHE A 47 13.96 -37.25 -15.15
C PHE A 47 13.86 -38.29 -14.04
N THR A 48 14.87 -39.14 -13.88
CA THR A 48 14.83 -40.30 -12.98
C THR A 48 15.61 -40.05 -11.69
N ASN A 49 15.29 -40.80 -10.62
CA ASN A 49 16.02 -40.79 -9.34
C ASN A 49 16.03 -39.45 -8.59
N ALA A 50 15.08 -38.56 -8.89
CA ALA A 50 14.98 -37.25 -8.23
C ALA A 50 14.20 -37.34 -6.90
N THR A 51 14.43 -36.37 -6.01
CA THR A 51 13.45 -35.98 -5.00
C THR A 51 12.48 -34.97 -5.62
N ILE A 52 11.25 -35.39 -5.92
CA ILE A 52 10.26 -34.55 -6.59
C ILE A 52 9.31 -33.98 -5.55
N VAL A 53 9.37 -32.67 -5.34
CA VAL A 53 8.35 -31.92 -4.59
C VAL A 53 7.24 -31.60 -5.59
N LYS A 54 6.23 -32.47 -5.62
CA LYS A 54 5.17 -32.43 -6.63
C LYS A 54 4.23 -31.24 -6.42
N ASP A 55 3.92 -30.98 -5.16
CA ASP A 55 3.09 -29.88 -4.67
C ASP A 55 3.47 -29.57 -3.21
N VAL A 56 2.76 -28.64 -2.57
CA VAL A 56 3.05 -28.16 -1.22
C VAL A 56 2.93 -29.27 -0.16
N GLN A 57 2.20 -30.35 -0.43
CA GLN A 57 1.93 -31.44 0.51
C GLN A 57 2.69 -32.72 0.17
N THR A 58 3.16 -32.88 -1.07
CA THR A 58 3.62 -34.16 -1.61
C THR A 58 5.08 -34.10 -2.08
N THR A 59 5.95 -34.80 -1.37
CA THR A 59 7.35 -35.03 -1.76
C THR A 59 7.58 -36.51 -2.01
N LEU A 60 8.15 -36.84 -3.17
CA LEU A 60 8.45 -38.20 -3.60
C LEU A 60 9.97 -38.38 -3.70
N THR A 61 10.52 -39.42 -3.09
CA THR A 61 11.97 -39.72 -3.14
C THR A 61 12.26 -40.83 -4.15
N ASN A 62 13.39 -40.78 -4.85
CA ASN A 62 13.72 -41.74 -5.93
C ASN A 62 12.61 -41.85 -7.00
N ALA A 63 12.00 -40.72 -7.35
CA ALA A 63 10.87 -40.66 -8.25
C ALA A 63 11.28 -40.26 -9.67
N THR A 64 10.37 -40.49 -10.61
CA THR A 64 10.54 -40.15 -12.03
C THR A 64 9.48 -39.15 -12.48
N LEU A 65 9.89 -38.11 -13.20
CA LEU A 65 9.02 -37.16 -13.91
C LEU A 65 9.17 -37.40 -15.41
N VAL A 66 8.07 -37.63 -16.13
CA VAL A 66 8.07 -37.78 -17.59
C VAL A 66 7.33 -36.61 -18.22
N ILE A 67 7.97 -35.96 -19.18
CA ILE A 67 7.38 -34.88 -19.97
C ILE A 67 7.39 -35.22 -21.46
N ARG A 68 6.38 -34.77 -22.17
CA ARG A 68 6.25 -34.94 -23.63
C ARG A 68 5.56 -33.71 -24.22
N GLU A 69 6.15 -33.14 -25.27
CA GLU A 69 5.60 -31.99 -25.99
C GLU A 69 5.19 -30.83 -25.06
N GLY A 70 6.06 -30.53 -24.08
CA GLY A 70 5.85 -29.44 -23.13
C GLY A 70 4.81 -29.69 -22.04
N LYS A 71 4.30 -30.91 -21.90
CA LYS A 71 3.37 -31.32 -20.83
C LYS A 71 3.94 -32.42 -19.95
N ILE A 72 3.49 -32.45 -18.69
CA ILE A 72 3.77 -33.54 -17.76
C ILE A 72 2.86 -34.71 -18.11
N VAL A 73 3.44 -35.88 -18.36
CA VAL A 73 2.70 -37.11 -18.70
C VAL A 73 2.50 -37.97 -17.47
N ALA A 74 3.53 -38.09 -16.62
CA ALA A 74 3.48 -38.90 -15.42
C ALA A 74 4.52 -38.44 -14.39
N VAL A 75 4.20 -38.64 -13.11
CA VAL A 75 5.08 -38.39 -11.97
C VAL A 75 4.84 -39.46 -10.91
N GLY A 76 5.89 -40.05 -10.34
CA GLY A 76 5.76 -41.11 -9.34
C GLY A 76 7.02 -41.94 -9.11
N ASN A 77 6.98 -42.81 -8.10
CA ASN A 77 8.07 -43.75 -7.77
C ASN A 77 8.19 -44.93 -8.76
N SER A 78 7.15 -45.18 -9.56
CA SER A 78 7.09 -46.32 -10.49
C SER A 78 6.45 -45.90 -11.80
N VAL A 79 7.09 -44.97 -12.50
CA VAL A 79 6.65 -44.46 -13.81
C VAL A 79 7.37 -45.20 -14.93
N ALA A 80 6.62 -45.68 -15.92
CA ALA A 80 7.21 -46.26 -17.12
C ALA A 80 7.88 -45.18 -17.98
N ILE A 81 9.15 -45.38 -18.30
CA ILE A 81 9.93 -44.47 -19.14
C ILE A 81 9.61 -44.77 -20.62
N PRO A 82 9.12 -43.80 -21.41
CA PRO A 82 8.92 -43.99 -22.85
C PRO A 82 10.24 -44.32 -23.54
N LYS A 83 10.23 -45.26 -24.50
CA LYS A 83 11.46 -45.70 -25.20
C LYS A 83 12.12 -44.60 -26.02
N ASP A 84 11.34 -43.60 -26.44
CA ASP A 84 11.76 -42.42 -27.19
C ASP A 84 12.15 -41.23 -26.28
N ALA A 85 12.05 -41.38 -24.95
CA ALA A 85 12.42 -40.32 -24.02
C ALA A 85 13.93 -40.24 -23.81
N VAL A 86 14.46 -39.02 -23.82
CA VAL A 86 15.81 -38.75 -23.34
C VAL A 86 15.81 -38.86 -21.81
N VAL A 87 16.55 -39.82 -21.27
CA VAL A 87 16.64 -40.06 -19.84
C VAL A 87 17.70 -39.15 -19.22
N ILE A 88 17.31 -38.39 -18.20
CA ILE A 88 18.16 -37.50 -17.42
C ILE A 88 18.20 -38.03 -16.00
N ASP A 89 19.38 -38.47 -15.55
CA ASP A 89 19.57 -38.91 -14.18
C ASP A 89 19.68 -37.70 -13.23
N CYS A 90 18.73 -37.60 -12.32
CA CYS A 90 18.61 -36.56 -11.31
C CYS A 90 18.93 -37.10 -9.91
N SER A 91 19.75 -38.14 -9.80
CA SER A 91 20.23 -38.66 -8.53
C SER A 91 20.82 -37.56 -7.64
N GLY A 92 20.30 -37.47 -6.41
CA GLY A 92 20.69 -36.45 -5.43
C GLY A 92 20.24 -35.02 -5.78
N LYS A 93 19.30 -34.84 -6.71
CA LYS A 93 18.72 -33.54 -7.10
C LYS A 93 17.26 -33.45 -6.66
N TYR A 94 16.77 -32.23 -6.54
CA TYR A 94 15.38 -31.95 -6.26
C TYR A 94 14.69 -31.32 -7.46
N ILE A 95 13.42 -31.64 -7.66
CA ILE A 95 12.57 -31.05 -8.70
C ILE A 95 11.36 -30.39 -8.03
N TYR A 96 11.11 -29.12 -8.37
CA TYR A 96 9.97 -28.33 -7.88
C TYR A 96 9.21 -27.71 -9.05
N PRO A 97 7.90 -27.40 -8.94
CA PRO A 97 7.22 -26.53 -9.89
C PRO A 97 7.98 -25.20 -10.02
N SER A 98 8.08 -24.66 -11.23
CA SER A 98 8.64 -23.32 -11.39
C SER A 98 7.74 -22.30 -10.69
N PHE A 99 8.35 -21.25 -10.16
CA PHE A 99 7.62 -20.19 -9.48
C PHE A 99 6.75 -19.38 -10.46
N ILE A 100 5.72 -18.76 -9.92
CA ILE A 100 4.78 -17.90 -10.63
C ILE A 100 4.86 -16.51 -10.02
N ASP A 101 5.28 -15.51 -10.81
CA ASP A 101 5.20 -14.12 -10.38
C ASP A 101 3.83 -13.56 -10.75
N ILE A 102 3.02 -13.22 -9.76
CA ILE A 102 1.66 -12.69 -9.95
C ILE A 102 1.65 -11.20 -10.33
N TYR A 103 2.79 -10.51 -10.35
CA TYR A 103 2.81 -9.07 -10.64
C TYR A 103 4.07 -8.64 -11.39
N SER A 104 4.00 -8.59 -12.73
CA SER A 104 5.14 -8.28 -13.60
C SER A 104 4.78 -7.29 -14.71
N ASP A 105 5.80 -6.59 -15.20
CA ASP A 105 5.76 -5.78 -16.44
C ASP A 105 6.64 -6.40 -17.55
N TYR A 106 7.00 -7.68 -17.40
CA TYR A 106 7.74 -8.43 -18.42
C TYR A 106 7.07 -8.35 -19.80
N GLY A 107 7.84 -8.01 -20.83
CA GLY A 107 7.33 -7.93 -22.20
C GLY A 107 6.30 -6.82 -22.46
N ILE A 108 6.02 -5.96 -21.47
CA ILE A 108 5.11 -4.82 -21.59
C ILE A 108 5.93 -3.55 -21.87
N PRO A 109 5.55 -2.73 -22.88
CA PRO A 109 6.18 -1.44 -23.11
C PRO A 109 5.90 -0.46 -21.96
N THR A 110 6.91 0.27 -21.52
CA THR A 110 6.75 1.35 -20.55
C THR A 110 5.85 2.44 -21.13
N ALA A 111 4.76 2.76 -20.43
CA ALA A 111 3.91 3.87 -20.82
C ALA A 111 4.69 5.20 -20.79
N GLN A 112 4.59 5.99 -21.85
CA GLN A 112 5.24 7.29 -21.94
C GLN A 112 4.19 8.41 -21.88
N ARG A 113 4.54 9.51 -21.19
CA ARG A 113 3.70 10.71 -21.21
C ARG A 113 3.64 11.27 -22.64
N PRO A 114 2.46 11.62 -23.18
CA PRO A 114 2.36 12.16 -24.52
C PRO A 114 3.11 13.50 -24.68
N GLY A 115 4.13 13.51 -25.54
CA GLY A 115 4.37 14.58 -26.53
C GLY A 115 4.65 16.02 -26.10
N THR A 116 5.16 16.31 -24.90
CA THR A 116 5.90 17.57 -24.61
C THR A 116 6.73 17.37 -23.33
N PRO A 117 7.95 17.95 -23.20
CA PRO A 117 8.64 18.02 -21.92
C PRO A 117 7.70 18.62 -20.86
N PHE A 118 7.75 18.10 -19.64
CA PHE A 118 6.95 18.64 -18.55
C PHE A 118 7.26 20.14 -18.37
N ASP A 119 6.29 20.99 -18.70
CA ASP A 119 6.39 22.44 -18.56
C ASP A 119 5.55 22.87 -17.37
N PHE A 120 6.23 23.26 -16.28
CA PHE A 120 5.60 23.81 -15.08
C PHE A 120 4.76 25.07 -15.36
N ARG A 121 4.92 25.70 -16.53
CA ARG A 121 4.17 26.89 -16.95
C ARG A 121 2.98 26.55 -17.85
N ALA A 122 2.80 25.31 -18.30
CA ALA A 122 1.68 24.95 -19.14
C ALA A 122 0.34 25.14 -18.39
N PRO A 123 -0.73 25.59 -19.08
CA PRO A 123 -2.05 25.67 -18.47
C PRO A 123 -2.57 24.28 -18.09
N ALA A 124 -3.48 24.24 -17.11
CA ALA A 124 -4.08 23.00 -16.63
C ALA A 124 -4.88 22.28 -17.75
N GLN A 125 -4.77 20.96 -17.81
CA GLN A 125 -5.55 20.13 -18.74
C GLN A 125 -6.79 19.59 -18.03
N PHE A 126 -7.98 20.10 -18.39
CA PHE A 126 -9.24 19.62 -17.82
C PHE A 126 -9.87 18.47 -18.63
N THR A 127 -9.79 18.52 -19.96
CA THR A 127 -10.39 17.51 -20.84
C THR A 127 -9.38 16.46 -21.29
N SER A 128 -9.85 15.24 -21.60
CA SER A 128 -8.99 14.15 -22.07
C SER A 128 -8.42 14.48 -23.46
N ASN A 129 -7.13 14.14 -23.66
CA ASN A 129 -6.48 14.24 -24.96
C ASN A 129 -6.49 12.92 -25.73
N THR A 130 -7.02 11.84 -25.14
CA THR A 130 -7.13 10.52 -25.77
C THR A 130 -8.07 10.60 -26.97
N LYS A 131 -7.57 10.27 -28.17
CA LYS A 131 -8.36 10.32 -29.41
C LYS A 131 -9.19 9.05 -29.57
N GLY A 132 -10.51 9.20 -29.71
CA GLY A 132 -11.44 8.10 -29.92
C GLY A 132 -12.68 8.21 -29.03
N ALA A 133 -13.53 7.19 -29.07
CA ALA A 133 -14.74 7.10 -28.25
C ALA A 133 -14.42 6.62 -26.82
N PHE A 134 -13.46 7.26 -26.16
CA PHE A 134 -12.98 6.92 -24.81
C PHE A 134 -13.64 7.80 -23.75
N GLY A 135 -13.51 7.39 -22.49
CA GLY A 135 -14.04 8.16 -21.36
C GLY A 135 -13.41 9.55 -21.24
N TRP A 136 -14.12 10.44 -20.54
CA TRP A 136 -13.69 11.84 -20.35
C TRP A 136 -12.39 11.98 -19.54
N ASN A 137 -12.05 10.98 -18.72
CA ASN A 137 -10.84 10.96 -17.89
C ASN A 137 -9.83 9.91 -18.37
N GLN A 138 -8.68 10.35 -18.85
CA GLN A 138 -7.61 9.50 -19.39
C GLN A 138 -6.78 8.77 -18.33
N ALA A 139 -7.08 8.95 -17.03
CA ALA A 139 -6.59 8.07 -15.97
C ALA A 139 -7.37 6.74 -15.89
N ILE A 140 -8.55 6.65 -16.52
CA ILE A 140 -9.35 5.43 -16.63
C ILE A 140 -9.02 4.76 -17.96
N LYS A 141 -8.09 3.80 -17.94
CA LYS A 141 -7.57 3.08 -19.12
C LYS A 141 -8.04 1.62 -19.15
N SER A 142 -9.31 1.40 -18.87
CA SER A 142 -9.95 0.07 -18.81
C SER A 142 -9.80 -0.72 -20.11
N GLU A 143 -9.69 -0.01 -21.24
CA GLU A 143 -9.51 -0.57 -22.57
C GLU A 143 -8.13 -1.21 -22.82
N THR A 144 -7.14 -0.95 -21.95
CA THR A 144 -5.79 -1.49 -22.09
C THR A 144 -5.81 -3.01 -22.00
N ASP A 145 -5.15 -3.66 -22.96
CA ASP A 145 -5.14 -5.12 -23.10
C ASP A 145 -3.69 -5.62 -23.15
N ALA A 146 -3.20 -6.15 -22.03
CA ALA A 146 -1.82 -6.62 -21.92
C ALA A 146 -1.46 -7.67 -22.98
N SER A 147 -2.41 -8.51 -23.40
CA SER A 147 -2.16 -9.56 -24.40
C SER A 147 -1.78 -8.99 -25.78
N LYS A 148 -2.28 -7.79 -26.12
CA LYS A 148 -2.00 -7.10 -27.38
C LYS A 148 -0.71 -6.27 -27.32
N LEU A 149 -0.29 -5.88 -26.12
CA LEU A 149 0.93 -5.10 -25.89
C LEU A 149 2.17 -6.00 -25.71
N PHE A 150 1.96 -7.26 -25.34
CA PHE A 150 3.00 -8.19 -24.98
C PHE A 150 3.92 -8.54 -26.15
N ASN A 151 5.23 -8.54 -25.88
CA ASN A 151 6.26 -9.08 -26.76
C ASN A 151 7.24 -9.92 -25.95
N THR A 152 7.70 -11.03 -26.51
CA THR A 152 8.73 -11.86 -25.88
C THR A 152 10.10 -11.17 -25.90
N ASP A 153 10.81 -11.25 -24.79
CA ASP A 153 12.16 -10.69 -24.62
C ASP A 153 12.99 -11.66 -23.78
N ASP A 154 13.94 -12.35 -24.41
CA ASP A 154 14.75 -13.35 -23.71
C ASP A 154 15.70 -12.73 -22.67
N ALA A 155 16.22 -11.53 -22.95
CA ALA A 155 17.14 -10.83 -22.06
C ALA A 155 16.44 -10.42 -20.76
N LYS A 156 15.16 -10.05 -20.82
CA LYS A 156 14.33 -9.76 -19.63
C LYS A 156 13.76 -11.00 -18.96
N ALA A 157 13.50 -12.07 -19.71
CA ALA A 157 13.02 -13.34 -19.14
C ALA A 157 14.12 -14.07 -18.38
N LYS A 158 15.37 -14.00 -18.85
CA LYS A 158 16.50 -14.73 -18.25
C LYS A 158 16.68 -14.44 -16.75
N PRO A 159 16.73 -13.19 -16.27
CA PRO A 159 16.84 -12.91 -14.83
C PRO A 159 15.72 -13.53 -14.00
N LEU A 160 14.49 -13.55 -14.50
CA LEU A 160 13.35 -14.18 -13.82
C LEU A 160 13.49 -15.71 -13.82
N ARG A 161 13.90 -16.31 -14.94
CA ARG A 161 14.17 -17.76 -15.01
C ARG A 161 15.30 -18.18 -14.08
N ASP A 162 16.35 -17.37 -13.96
CA ASP A 162 17.49 -17.63 -13.07
C ASP A 162 17.08 -17.64 -11.59
N LEU A 163 15.97 -16.97 -11.22
CA LEU A 163 15.36 -16.99 -9.89
C LEU A 163 14.39 -18.17 -9.69
N GLY A 164 14.10 -18.93 -10.75
CA GLY A 164 13.18 -20.07 -10.74
C GLY A 164 11.76 -19.78 -11.21
N PHE A 165 11.46 -18.56 -11.68
CA PHE A 165 10.16 -18.28 -12.28
C PHE A 165 10.02 -18.94 -13.65
N GLY A 166 8.86 -19.52 -13.94
CA GLY A 166 8.53 -20.08 -15.26
C GLY A 166 7.27 -19.46 -15.87
N THR A 167 6.50 -18.71 -15.07
CA THR A 167 5.24 -18.11 -15.48
C THR A 167 5.08 -16.78 -14.77
N VAL A 168 4.51 -15.79 -15.47
CA VAL A 168 4.28 -14.45 -14.92
C VAL A 168 2.90 -13.92 -15.34
N LEU A 169 2.28 -13.14 -14.46
CA LEU A 169 1.15 -12.28 -14.81
C LEU A 169 1.70 -10.92 -15.22
N ILE A 170 1.45 -10.54 -16.47
CA ILE A 170 1.90 -9.28 -17.06
C ILE A 170 0.76 -8.28 -17.14
N HIS A 171 1.04 -7.02 -16.86
CA HIS A 171 0.09 -5.93 -17.05
C HIS A 171 0.80 -4.59 -17.26
N GLN A 172 0.07 -3.59 -17.76
CA GLN A 172 0.57 -2.22 -17.84
C GLN A 172 0.34 -1.50 -16.51
N LYS A 173 1.38 -0.86 -15.97
CA LYS A 173 1.34 -0.11 -14.70
C LYS A 173 1.00 1.37 -14.94
N ASP A 174 -0.16 1.65 -15.55
CA ASP A 174 -0.49 3.00 -16.01
C ASP A 174 -1.98 3.33 -15.87
N GLY A 175 -2.29 4.30 -14.98
CA GLY A 175 -3.66 4.76 -14.72
C GLY A 175 -4.26 4.23 -13.42
N ILE A 176 -5.41 4.80 -13.06
CA ILE A 176 -6.25 4.39 -11.92
C ILE A 176 -6.96 3.09 -12.25
N ALA A 177 -7.54 3.00 -13.45
CA ALA A 177 -7.94 1.75 -14.07
C ALA A 177 -6.91 1.40 -15.14
N ARG A 178 -6.32 0.20 -15.08
CA ARG A 178 -5.14 -0.19 -15.89
C ARG A 178 -5.46 -1.26 -16.95
N GLY A 179 -6.74 -1.61 -17.11
CA GLY A 179 -7.20 -2.63 -18.05
C GLY A 179 -6.87 -4.05 -17.62
N THR A 180 -6.72 -4.95 -18.58
CA THR A 180 -6.58 -6.40 -18.33
C THR A 180 -5.14 -6.88 -18.35
N GLY A 181 -4.79 -7.75 -17.39
CA GLY A 181 -3.54 -8.51 -17.37
C GLY A 181 -3.65 -9.84 -18.11
N ALA A 182 -2.50 -10.40 -18.51
CA ALA A 182 -2.38 -11.69 -19.21
C ALA A 182 -1.37 -12.60 -18.51
N VAL A 183 -1.58 -13.92 -18.56
CA VAL A 183 -0.61 -14.90 -18.03
C VAL A 183 0.21 -15.47 -19.17
N VAL A 184 1.53 -15.37 -19.05
CA VAL A 184 2.49 -15.87 -20.04
C VAL A 184 3.56 -16.75 -19.38
N SER A 185 4.07 -17.71 -20.13
CA SER A 185 5.29 -18.45 -19.77
C SER A 185 6.53 -17.62 -20.11
N LEU A 186 7.66 -17.97 -19.48
CA LEU A 186 8.96 -17.36 -19.79
C LEU A 186 9.76 -18.16 -20.84
N ALA A 187 9.10 -18.97 -21.66
CA ALA A 187 9.78 -19.72 -22.72
C ALA A 187 10.21 -18.80 -23.88
N THR A 188 11.29 -19.17 -24.58
CA THR A 188 11.82 -18.48 -25.76
C THR A 188 11.12 -19.01 -27.02
N GLU A 189 9.81 -18.79 -27.07
CA GLU A 189 8.92 -19.17 -28.17
C GLU A 189 8.13 -17.94 -28.65
N LYS A 190 7.38 -18.07 -29.74
CA LYS A 190 6.50 -16.98 -30.22
C LYS A 190 5.43 -16.62 -29.20
N GLU A 191 4.96 -15.37 -29.21
CA GLU A 191 3.97 -14.81 -28.28
C GLU A 191 2.72 -15.69 -28.16
N ASN A 192 2.23 -16.22 -29.29
CA ASN A 192 1.05 -17.07 -29.34
C ASN A 192 1.23 -18.45 -28.67
N LEU A 193 2.47 -18.91 -28.46
CA LEU A 193 2.79 -20.19 -27.84
C LEU A 193 3.08 -20.05 -26.33
N VAL A 194 3.54 -18.88 -25.89
CA VAL A 194 3.81 -18.61 -24.48
C VAL A 194 2.59 -18.09 -23.71
N MET A 195 1.53 -17.67 -24.42
CA MET A 195 0.28 -17.20 -23.82
C MET A 195 -0.50 -18.34 -23.13
N LEU A 196 -0.65 -18.28 -21.81
CA LEU A 196 -1.41 -19.28 -21.03
C LEU A 196 -2.85 -18.82 -20.79
N LYS A 197 -3.08 -17.51 -20.60
CA LYS A 197 -4.41 -16.92 -20.41
C LYS A 197 -4.41 -15.45 -20.88
N GLU A 198 -5.15 -15.16 -21.94
CA GLU A 198 -5.19 -13.83 -22.58
C GLU A 198 -5.72 -12.72 -21.67
N LYS A 199 -6.84 -12.98 -20.97
CA LYS A 199 -7.44 -12.07 -19.99
C LYS A 199 -7.52 -12.76 -18.63
N ALA A 200 -6.58 -12.45 -17.76
CA ALA A 200 -6.40 -13.14 -16.49
C ALA A 200 -6.90 -12.36 -15.29
N SER A 201 -6.84 -11.03 -15.34
CA SER A 201 -7.14 -10.13 -14.24
C SER A 201 -7.51 -8.72 -14.75
N ALA A 202 -8.20 -7.94 -13.93
CA ALA A 202 -8.36 -6.49 -14.08
C ALA A 202 -7.45 -5.78 -13.07
N HIS A 203 -6.85 -4.65 -13.44
CA HIS A 203 -5.87 -3.95 -12.58
C HIS A 203 -6.28 -2.52 -12.25
N TYR A 204 -6.03 -2.11 -11.00
CA TYR A 204 -6.38 -0.79 -10.47
C TYR A 204 -5.26 -0.21 -9.59
N SER A 205 -5.30 1.11 -9.37
CA SER A 205 -4.45 1.80 -8.39
C SER A 205 -5.01 3.18 -8.05
N PHE A 206 -4.41 3.85 -7.05
CA PHE A 206 -4.70 5.27 -6.78
C PHE A 206 -3.88 6.24 -7.65
N SER A 207 -2.95 5.75 -8.46
CA SER A 207 -2.07 6.59 -9.30
C SER A 207 -2.68 6.85 -10.67
N LYS A 208 -2.72 8.11 -11.11
CA LYS A 208 -3.15 8.49 -12.47
C LYS A 208 -2.15 8.12 -13.58
N GLY A 209 -1.00 7.55 -13.22
CA GLY A 209 0.04 7.12 -14.14
C GLY A 209 0.55 8.26 -15.03
N THR A 210 0.49 8.06 -16.33
CA THR A 210 0.93 9.00 -17.36
C THR A 210 -0.11 10.06 -17.71
N SER A 211 -1.30 10.04 -17.10
CA SER A 211 -2.32 11.07 -17.34
C SER A 211 -1.80 12.46 -16.97
N THR A 212 -1.89 13.37 -17.95
CA THR A 212 -1.60 14.80 -17.81
C THR A 212 -2.81 15.63 -17.40
N GLN A 213 -4.00 15.04 -17.24
CA GLN A 213 -5.17 15.78 -16.74
C GLN A 213 -4.94 16.23 -15.30
N SER A 214 -5.46 17.41 -14.99
CA SER A 214 -5.37 17.97 -13.64
C SER A 214 -6.16 17.14 -12.64
N TYR A 215 -7.39 16.74 -12.97
CA TYR A 215 -8.20 15.87 -12.11
C TYR A 215 -7.96 14.38 -12.42
N PRO A 216 -7.70 13.53 -11.41
CA PRO A 216 -7.55 13.89 -10.01
C PRO A 216 -6.15 14.42 -9.68
N GLY A 217 -6.09 15.37 -8.75
CA GLY A 217 -4.86 15.91 -8.16
C GLY A 217 -4.52 15.31 -6.80
N SER A 218 -5.48 14.62 -6.16
CA SER A 218 -5.38 14.10 -4.79
C SER A 218 -5.78 12.63 -4.68
N MET A 219 -5.44 12.00 -3.54
CA MET A 219 -5.86 10.63 -3.22
C MET A 219 -7.40 10.53 -3.16
N MET A 220 -8.06 11.46 -2.46
CA MET A 220 -9.52 11.50 -2.39
C MET A 220 -10.18 11.71 -3.77
N GLY A 221 -9.55 12.48 -4.66
CA GLY A 221 -9.96 12.62 -6.06
C GLY A 221 -9.85 11.30 -6.84
N SER A 222 -8.76 10.54 -6.66
CA SER A 222 -8.62 9.21 -7.25
C SER A 222 -9.72 8.25 -6.76
N VAL A 223 -10.02 8.26 -5.45
CA VAL A 223 -11.11 7.47 -4.86
C VAL A 223 -12.46 7.87 -5.44
N ALA A 224 -12.76 9.17 -5.50
CA ALA A 224 -14.02 9.66 -6.04
C ALA A 224 -14.19 9.36 -7.53
N LEU A 225 -13.15 9.52 -8.34
CA LEU A 225 -13.17 9.16 -9.76
C LEU A 225 -13.44 7.66 -9.95
N LEU A 226 -12.79 6.82 -9.15
CA LEU A 226 -13.00 5.37 -9.20
C LEU A 226 -14.45 5.01 -8.82
N ARG A 227 -14.97 5.59 -7.74
CA ARG A 227 -16.36 5.41 -7.26
C ARG A 227 -17.37 5.87 -8.32
N GLN A 228 -17.16 7.04 -8.92
CA GLN A 228 -17.99 7.55 -10.00
C GLN A 228 -17.90 6.66 -11.24
N THR A 229 -16.72 6.10 -11.56
CA THR A 229 -16.54 5.17 -12.69
C THR A 229 -17.35 3.88 -12.50
N TYR A 230 -17.42 3.32 -11.29
CA TYR A 230 -18.30 2.18 -11.00
C TYR A 230 -19.78 2.51 -11.27
N LEU A 231 -20.26 3.67 -10.80
CA LEU A 231 -21.64 4.11 -11.01
C LEU A 231 -21.94 4.39 -12.49
N ASP A 232 -21.03 5.06 -13.18
CA ASP A 232 -21.13 5.37 -14.61
C ASP A 232 -21.14 4.09 -15.44
N ALA A 233 -20.31 3.10 -15.11
CA ALA A 233 -20.28 1.81 -15.79
C ALA A 233 -21.57 1.01 -15.58
N GLN A 234 -22.14 1.04 -14.36
CA GLN A 234 -23.44 0.40 -14.07
C GLN A 234 -24.57 1.06 -14.88
N TRP A 235 -24.61 2.39 -14.91
CA TRP A 235 -25.56 3.17 -15.70
C TRP A 235 -25.42 2.89 -17.21
N TYR A 236 -24.18 2.81 -17.70
CA TYR A 236 -23.85 2.58 -19.10
C TYR A 236 -24.31 1.22 -19.65
N LYS A 237 -24.59 0.22 -18.80
CA LYS A 237 -25.18 -1.07 -19.23
C LYS A 237 -26.52 -0.91 -19.96
N SER A 238 -27.22 0.20 -19.73
CA SER A 238 -28.47 0.55 -20.44
C SER A 238 -28.26 1.14 -21.84
N ASN A 239 -27.02 1.40 -22.25
CA ASN A 239 -26.63 2.11 -23.48
C ASN A 239 -27.36 3.46 -23.64
N PRO A 240 -27.20 4.39 -22.69
CA PRO A 240 -27.90 5.67 -22.71
C PRO A 240 -27.49 6.51 -23.93
N ALA A 241 -28.49 6.99 -24.69
CA ALA A 241 -28.25 7.76 -25.92
C ALA A 241 -27.46 9.07 -25.66
N THR A 242 -27.56 9.63 -24.46
CA THR A 242 -26.84 10.84 -24.04
C THR A 242 -25.34 10.63 -23.85
N GLU A 243 -24.90 9.41 -23.55
CA GLU A 243 -23.47 9.06 -23.45
C GLU A 243 -22.88 8.73 -24.83
N GLY A 244 -23.67 8.11 -25.70
CA GLY A 244 -23.18 7.53 -26.95
C GLY A 244 -22.30 6.30 -26.69
N VAL A 245 -21.32 6.06 -27.58
CA VAL A 245 -20.37 4.94 -27.41
C VAL A 245 -19.23 5.38 -26.51
N ASN A 246 -19.01 4.65 -25.41
CA ASN A 246 -17.89 4.82 -24.50
C ASN A 246 -17.12 3.51 -24.35
N LEU A 247 -15.94 3.43 -24.98
CA LEU A 247 -15.07 2.26 -25.01
C LEU A 247 -14.45 1.96 -23.65
N SER A 248 -14.17 2.98 -22.83
CA SER A 248 -13.59 2.82 -21.50
C SER A 248 -14.61 2.19 -20.53
N LEU A 249 -15.86 2.66 -20.52
CA LEU A 249 -16.94 2.07 -19.70
C LEU A 249 -17.38 0.69 -20.22
N LYS A 250 -17.32 0.47 -21.54
CA LYS A 250 -17.54 -0.88 -22.11
C LYS A 250 -16.48 -1.86 -21.62
N ALA A 251 -15.20 -1.52 -21.79
CA ALA A 251 -14.10 -2.37 -21.37
C ALA A 251 -14.11 -2.59 -19.85
N TRP A 252 -14.46 -1.57 -19.07
CA TRP A 252 -14.67 -1.70 -17.63
C TRP A 252 -15.70 -2.77 -17.29
N ASN A 253 -16.89 -2.74 -17.92
CA ASN A 253 -17.93 -3.72 -17.70
C ASN A 253 -17.50 -5.13 -18.13
N ASP A 254 -16.77 -5.26 -19.24
CA ASP A 254 -16.29 -6.53 -19.78
C ASP A 254 -15.26 -7.21 -18.84
N MET A 255 -14.52 -6.44 -18.03
CA MET A 255 -13.46 -6.96 -17.15
C MET A 255 -13.93 -7.26 -15.71
N GLN A 256 -15.16 -6.91 -15.32
CA GLN A 256 -15.61 -7.04 -13.92
C GLN A 256 -15.66 -8.48 -13.38
N SER A 257 -15.79 -9.47 -14.26
CA SER A 257 -15.79 -10.89 -13.86
C SER A 257 -14.39 -11.47 -13.66
N LEU A 258 -13.33 -10.73 -14.02
CA LEU A 258 -11.96 -11.17 -13.84
C LEU A 258 -11.54 -10.96 -12.37
N PRO A 259 -10.58 -11.75 -11.85
CA PRO A 259 -9.87 -11.41 -10.63
C PRO A 259 -9.37 -9.95 -10.67
N GLN A 260 -9.69 -9.18 -9.64
CA GLN A 260 -9.42 -7.74 -9.61
C GLN A 260 -8.22 -7.44 -8.69
N ILE A 261 -7.12 -6.94 -9.24
CA ILE A 261 -5.88 -6.63 -8.50
C ILE A 261 -5.78 -5.13 -8.28
N PHE A 262 -5.66 -4.70 -7.03
CA PHE A 262 -5.49 -3.30 -6.64
C PHE A 262 -4.07 -3.05 -6.11
N ASP A 263 -3.33 -2.16 -6.77
CA ASP A 263 -2.01 -1.70 -6.33
C ASP A 263 -2.18 -0.52 -5.37
N ALA A 264 -2.26 -0.83 -4.08
CA ALA A 264 -2.57 0.11 -3.01
C ALA A 264 -1.30 0.75 -2.42
N GLY A 265 -0.23 -0.05 -2.23
CA GLY A 265 1.12 0.45 -1.95
C GLY A 265 1.43 0.81 -0.50
N ASP A 266 0.46 0.77 0.42
CA ASP A 266 0.67 0.89 1.87
C ASP A 266 -0.55 0.39 2.67
N LYS A 267 -0.33 0.03 3.94
CA LYS A 267 -1.36 -0.49 4.85
C LYS A 267 -2.65 0.33 4.95
N TRP A 268 -2.60 1.66 4.84
CA TRP A 268 -3.78 2.51 4.91
C TRP A 268 -4.52 2.55 3.57
N SER A 269 -3.77 2.59 2.48
CA SER A 269 -4.34 2.47 1.13
C SER A 269 -4.93 1.08 0.88
N ASP A 270 -4.42 0.03 1.54
CA ASP A 270 -5.01 -1.31 1.51
C ASP A 270 -6.45 -1.29 2.06
N LEU A 271 -6.66 -0.69 3.24
CA LEU A 271 -7.99 -0.56 3.84
C LEU A 271 -8.91 0.32 2.99
N ARG A 272 -8.39 1.39 2.38
CA ARG A 272 -9.17 2.22 1.44
C ARG A 272 -9.63 1.42 0.22
N ALA A 273 -8.74 0.63 -0.37
CA ALA A 273 -9.08 -0.20 -1.52
C ALA A 273 -10.16 -1.22 -1.14
N ASP A 274 -10.05 -1.84 0.04
CA ASP A 274 -11.06 -2.77 0.58
C ASP A 274 -12.42 -2.10 0.78
N HIS A 275 -12.48 -0.93 1.43
CA HIS A 275 -13.74 -0.20 1.65
C HIS A 275 -14.43 0.20 0.33
N ILE A 276 -13.66 0.58 -0.70
CA ILE A 276 -14.21 0.84 -2.04
C ILE A 276 -14.73 -0.46 -2.66
N GLY A 277 -14.01 -1.56 -2.47
CA GLY A 277 -14.43 -2.88 -2.91
C GLY A 277 -15.78 -3.28 -2.29
N ASP A 278 -15.90 -3.14 -0.97
CA ASP A 278 -17.12 -3.40 -0.22
C ASP A 278 -18.32 -2.57 -0.70
N GLU A 279 -18.11 -1.28 -1.03
CA GLU A 279 -19.16 -0.40 -1.56
C GLU A 279 -19.78 -0.94 -2.86
N PHE A 280 -18.99 -1.65 -3.68
CA PHE A 280 -19.42 -2.19 -4.97
C PHE A 280 -19.49 -3.71 -5.04
N GLY A 281 -19.30 -4.41 -3.91
CA GLY A 281 -19.33 -5.87 -3.82
C GLY A 281 -18.15 -6.56 -4.54
N VAL A 282 -16.98 -5.92 -4.56
CA VAL A 282 -15.75 -6.41 -5.19
C VAL A 282 -14.73 -6.78 -4.11
N GLN A 283 -14.36 -8.06 -4.03
CA GLN A 283 -13.20 -8.48 -3.23
C GLN A 283 -11.93 -8.31 -4.06
N TYR A 284 -11.15 -7.27 -3.79
CA TYR A 284 -9.86 -7.09 -4.44
C TYR A 284 -8.82 -8.10 -3.94
N ILE A 285 -7.89 -8.43 -4.83
CA ILE A 285 -6.57 -8.93 -4.50
C ILE A 285 -5.68 -7.70 -4.33
N ILE A 286 -5.13 -7.50 -3.14
CA ILE A 286 -4.44 -6.24 -2.81
C ILE A 286 -2.93 -6.46 -2.90
N LYS A 287 -2.25 -5.65 -3.72
CA LYS A 287 -0.80 -5.54 -3.66
C LYS A 287 -0.42 -4.51 -2.59
N GLY A 288 0.11 -5.01 -1.49
CA GLY A 288 0.52 -4.22 -0.33
C GLY A 288 1.82 -3.43 -0.55
N GLY A 289 2.16 -2.62 0.43
CA GLY A 289 3.38 -1.80 0.53
C GLY A 289 4.52 -2.40 1.37
N GLY A 290 4.28 -3.51 2.07
CA GLY A 290 5.30 -4.16 2.92
C GLY A 290 5.31 -3.69 4.38
N ASN A 291 4.31 -2.91 4.80
CA ASN A 291 4.14 -2.40 6.16
C ASN A 291 2.85 -2.90 6.85
N GLU A 292 2.19 -3.91 6.30
CA GLU A 292 0.89 -4.42 6.76
C GLU A 292 0.95 -5.11 8.12
N TYR A 293 2.09 -5.70 8.48
CA TYR A 293 2.33 -6.28 9.82
C TYR A 293 2.06 -5.28 10.97
N GLN A 294 2.15 -3.97 10.69
CA GLN A 294 1.85 -2.92 11.65
C GLN A 294 0.37 -2.88 12.04
N ARG A 295 -0.52 -3.38 11.16
CA ARG A 295 -1.98 -3.39 11.31
C ARG A 295 -2.59 -4.75 10.94
N ILE A 296 -1.87 -5.84 11.25
CA ILE A 296 -2.24 -7.19 10.75
C ILE A 296 -3.67 -7.64 11.11
N LYS A 297 -4.24 -7.13 12.21
CA LYS A 297 -5.63 -7.40 12.59
C LYS A 297 -6.63 -6.74 11.64
N ASP A 298 -6.41 -5.47 11.30
CA ASP A 298 -7.23 -4.75 10.32
C ASP A 298 -7.09 -5.40 8.93
N ILE A 299 -5.84 -5.75 8.56
CA ILE A 299 -5.52 -6.43 7.29
C ILE A 299 -6.16 -7.82 7.20
N ALA A 300 -6.27 -8.56 8.30
CA ALA A 300 -7.01 -9.83 8.31
C ALA A 300 -8.53 -9.63 8.16
N ALA A 301 -9.07 -8.50 8.63
CA ALA A 301 -10.50 -8.21 8.60
C ALA A 301 -11.03 -7.94 7.18
N THR A 302 -10.15 -7.47 6.26
CA THR A 302 -10.47 -7.28 4.82
C THR A 302 -10.83 -8.59 4.12
N LYS A 303 -10.32 -9.73 4.64
CA LYS A 303 -10.42 -11.07 4.02
C LYS A 303 -9.85 -11.12 2.59
N ALA A 304 -9.11 -10.10 2.16
CA ALA A 304 -8.50 -10.05 0.86
C ALA A 304 -7.35 -11.05 0.74
N THR A 305 -7.04 -11.43 -0.51
CA THR A 305 -5.77 -12.10 -0.83
C THR A 305 -4.72 -11.04 -1.15
N TYR A 306 -3.50 -11.19 -0.64
CA TYR A 306 -2.45 -10.20 -0.80
C TYR A 306 -1.34 -10.60 -1.76
N ILE A 307 -0.72 -9.61 -2.41
CA ILE A 307 0.53 -9.75 -3.17
C ILE A 307 1.61 -8.97 -2.41
N LEU A 308 2.63 -9.68 -1.91
CA LEU A 308 3.70 -9.10 -1.11
C LEU A 308 5.00 -9.02 -1.91
N SER A 309 5.58 -7.83 -2.01
CA SER A 309 6.96 -7.67 -2.45
C SER A 309 7.91 -8.06 -1.32
N LEU A 310 9.05 -8.66 -1.69
CA LEU A 310 10.16 -8.93 -0.77
C LEU A 310 11.20 -7.79 -0.76
N ASN A 311 10.79 -6.57 -1.16
CA ASN A 311 11.64 -5.38 -1.16
C ASN A 311 11.76 -4.78 0.24
N PHE A 312 12.58 -5.41 1.09
CA PHE A 312 12.80 -4.90 2.44
C PHE A 312 13.73 -3.68 2.46
N PRO A 313 13.47 -2.70 3.34
CA PRO A 313 14.39 -1.59 3.60
C PRO A 313 15.80 -2.07 3.96
N GLN A 314 16.80 -1.33 3.50
CA GLN A 314 18.20 -1.51 3.89
C GLN A 314 18.48 -0.81 5.23
N ALA A 315 19.53 -1.24 5.93
CA ALA A 315 19.98 -0.52 7.13
C ALA A 315 20.45 0.88 6.73
N MET A 316 20.16 1.89 7.54
CA MET A 316 20.60 3.26 7.28
C MET A 316 21.99 3.48 7.89
N ASP A 317 22.79 4.30 7.23
CA ASP A 317 24.11 4.69 7.69
C ASP A 317 24.00 5.70 8.83
N VAL A 318 24.14 5.21 10.06
CA VAL A 318 23.99 5.99 11.31
C VAL A 318 25.32 6.18 12.03
N GLU A 319 26.45 6.10 11.31
CA GLU A 319 27.78 6.32 11.89
C GLU A 319 28.00 7.78 12.32
N ASP A 320 27.47 8.76 11.58
CA ASP A 320 27.46 10.17 12.01
C ASP A 320 26.22 10.46 12.87
N PRO A 321 26.37 10.82 14.16
CA PRO A 321 25.25 11.20 15.01
C PRO A 321 24.40 12.36 14.46
N ASN A 322 25.00 13.30 13.72
CA ASN A 322 24.31 14.44 13.14
C ASN A 322 23.43 14.06 11.95
N GLU A 323 23.80 13.01 11.21
CA GLU A 323 22.97 12.45 10.15
C GLU A 323 21.93 11.50 10.74
N ALA A 324 22.33 10.70 11.73
CA ALA A 324 21.47 9.73 12.38
C ALA A 324 20.19 10.38 12.93
N ARG A 325 20.25 11.58 13.54
CA ARG A 325 19.08 12.30 14.10
C ARG A 325 17.93 12.54 13.13
N PHE A 326 18.19 12.53 11.82
CA PHE A 326 17.18 12.71 10.77
C PHE A 326 16.44 11.41 10.43
N VAL A 327 17.00 10.26 10.76
CA VAL A 327 16.31 8.99 10.62
C VAL A 327 15.30 8.85 11.75
N SER A 328 14.00 8.79 11.44
CA SER A 328 12.95 8.61 12.45
C SER A 328 13.02 7.23 13.12
N LEU A 329 12.55 7.15 14.36
CA LEU A 329 12.41 5.86 15.04
C LEU A 329 11.48 4.89 14.28
N SER A 330 10.44 5.37 13.62
CA SER A 330 9.53 4.55 12.80
C SER A 330 10.26 3.87 11.63
N ASP A 331 11.15 4.58 10.94
CA ASP A 331 11.94 4.02 9.83
C ASP A 331 12.95 2.99 10.34
N MET A 332 13.59 3.25 11.49
CA MET A 332 14.49 2.28 12.11
C MET A 332 13.77 0.99 12.51
N LYS A 333 12.56 1.11 13.08
CA LYS A 333 11.72 -0.04 13.43
C LYS A 333 11.22 -0.76 12.18
N HIS A 334 10.83 -0.01 11.15
CA HIS A 334 10.38 -0.59 9.88
C HIS A 334 11.50 -1.39 9.22
N TRP A 335 12.74 -0.89 9.26
CA TRP A 335 13.91 -1.64 8.83
C TRP A 335 14.06 -3.00 9.52
N GLU A 336 13.92 -3.03 10.85
CA GLU A 336 14.06 -4.25 11.63
C GLU A 336 12.89 -5.23 11.39
N LEU A 337 11.66 -4.73 11.28
CA LEU A 337 10.44 -5.54 11.34
C LEU A 337 9.82 -5.87 9.97
N ALA A 338 10.11 -5.13 8.89
CA ALA A 338 9.58 -5.42 7.56
C ALA A 338 9.80 -6.88 7.09
N PRO A 339 10.94 -7.55 7.37
CA PRO A 339 11.12 -8.96 7.03
C PRO A 339 10.15 -9.93 7.72
N THR A 340 9.50 -9.51 8.82
CA THR A 340 8.47 -10.32 9.50
C THR A 340 7.13 -10.31 8.77
N ASN A 341 6.94 -9.44 7.77
CA ASN A 341 5.65 -9.21 7.14
C ASN A 341 5.03 -10.52 6.59
N PRO A 342 5.70 -11.33 5.75
CA PRO A 342 5.12 -12.58 5.27
C PRO A 342 4.77 -13.57 6.40
N ALA A 343 5.56 -13.61 7.47
CA ALA A 343 5.30 -14.44 8.64
C ALA A 343 4.06 -13.96 9.43
N ALA A 344 3.81 -12.65 9.46
CA ALA A 344 2.62 -12.08 10.07
C ALA A 344 1.35 -12.49 9.30
N PHE A 345 1.39 -12.46 7.96
CA PHE A 345 0.31 -12.97 7.11
C PHE A 345 0.03 -14.46 7.34
N GLU A 346 1.08 -15.28 7.37
CA GLU A 346 0.95 -16.71 7.66
C GLU A 346 0.27 -16.95 9.01
N LYS A 347 0.74 -16.31 10.09
CA LYS A 347 0.19 -16.46 11.44
C LYS A 347 -1.26 -15.98 11.55
N ALA A 348 -1.63 -14.96 10.77
CA ALA A 348 -2.99 -14.44 10.71
C ALA A 348 -3.91 -15.23 9.74
N ASN A 349 -3.41 -16.29 9.10
CA ASN A 349 -4.12 -17.09 8.09
C ASN A 349 -4.62 -16.28 6.88
N ILE A 350 -3.88 -15.22 6.51
CA ILE A 350 -4.22 -14.38 5.36
C ILE A 350 -3.60 -15.02 4.11
N PRO A 351 -4.36 -15.28 3.04
CA PRO A 351 -3.81 -15.78 1.78
C PRO A 351 -2.89 -14.74 1.14
N PHE A 352 -1.69 -15.15 0.71
CA PHE A 352 -0.80 -14.24 0.00
C PHE A 352 0.04 -14.94 -1.08
N CYS A 353 0.48 -14.13 -2.04
CA CYS A 353 1.45 -14.45 -3.08
C CYS A 353 2.72 -13.63 -2.88
N LEU A 354 3.85 -14.10 -3.40
CA LEU A 354 5.12 -13.37 -3.40
C LEU A 354 5.48 -12.90 -4.82
N THR A 355 6.03 -11.70 -4.95
CA THR A 355 6.44 -11.12 -6.23
C THR A 355 7.86 -10.57 -6.18
N ALA A 356 8.56 -10.58 -7.31
CA ALA A 356 9.86 -9.91 -7.48
C ALA A 356 9.72 -8.43 -7.85
N SER A 357 8.49 -7.92 -8.05
CA SER A 357 8.24 -6.50 -8.32
C SER A 357 8.81 -5.59 -7.23
N GLU A 358 9.19 -4.38 -7.63
CA GLU A 358 9.75 -3.30 -6.77
C GLU A 358 11.17 -3.52 -6.24
N LEU A 359 11.74 -4.71 -6.42
CA LEU A 359 13.16 -4.93 -6.17
C LEU A 359 14.00 -4.10 -7.16
N LYS A 360 14.92 -3.28 -6.62
CA LYS A 360 15.92 -2.56 -7.43
C LYS A 360 16.83 -3.53 -8.19
N ASP A 361 17.15 -4.67 -7.57
CA ASP A 361 17.88 -5.77 -8.18
C ASP A 361 17.11 -7.06 -7.92
N THR A 362 16.55 -7.65 -8.97
CA THR A 362 15.75 -8.88 -8.89
C THR A 362 16.55 -10.05 -8.32
N LYS A 363 17.89 -10.03 -8.39
CA LYS A 363 18.76 -11.05 -7.77
C LYS A 363 18.60 -11.16 -6.26
N GLN A 364 18.10 -10.11 -5.61
CA GLN A 364 17.85 -10.09 -4.16
C GLN A 364 16.62 -10.90 -3.74
N PHE A 365 15.78 -11.34 -4.70
CA PHE A 365 14.52 -12.03 -4.39
C PHE A 365 14.73 -13.26 -3.50
N ILE A 366 15.63 -14.17 -3.87
CA ILE A 366 15.88 -15.40 -3.11
C ILE A 366 16.54 -15.10 -1.74
N SER A 367 17.46 -14.14 -1.66
CA SER A 367 18.06 -13.76 -0.37
C SER A 367 17.04 -13.13 0.56
N ASN A 368 16.14 -12.30 0.05
CA ASN A 368 15.09 -11.68 0.84
C ASN A 368 14.01 -12.70 1.24
N LEU A 369 13.71 -13.69 0.39
CA LEU A 369 12.84 -14.80 0.77
C LEU A 369 13.42 -15.62 1.93
N ARG A 370 14.71 -15.94 1.87
CA ARG A 370 15.42 -16.58 2.98
C ARG A 370 15.39 -15.72 4.24
N LYS A 371 15.57 -14.40 4.11
CA LYS A 371 15.41 -13.47 5.22
C LYS A 371 13.99 -13.52 5.80
N ALA A 372 12.94 -13.57 4.99
CA ALA A 372 11.56 -13.73 5.50
C ALA A 372 11.38 -15.05 6.27
N ILE A 373 11.98 -16.15 5.79
CA ILE A 373 11.96 -17.45 6.45
C ILE A 373 12.71 -17.42 7.79
N GLU A 374 13.88 -16.78 7.82
CA GLU A 374 14.62 -16.54 9.07
C GLU A 374 13.77 -15.76 10.08
N TYR A 375 12.98 -14.79 9.60
CA TYR A 375 12.09 -13.96 10.41
C TYR A 375 10.70 -14.59 10.67
N GLY A 376 10.54 -15.88 10.35
CA GLY A 376 9.44 -16.72 10.84
C GLY A 376 8.45 -17.21 9.80
N LEU A 377 8.65 -16.92 8.51
CA LEU A 377 7.86 -17.53 7.43
C LEU A 377 8.23 -19.01 7.28
N SER A 378 7.25 -19.90 7.17
CA SER A 378 7.56 -21.32 6.91
C SER A 378 7.98 -21.56 5.45
N GLU A 379 8.91 -22.50 5.23
CA GLU A 379 9.33 -22.92 3.88
C GLU A 379 8.13 -23.44 3.06
N THR A 380 7.22 -24.16 3.70
CA THR A 380 5.99 -24.66 3.07
C THR A 380 5.11 -23.52 2.56
N LYS A 381 4.89 -22.47 3.38
CA LYS A 381 4.08 -21.32 2.99
C LYS A 381 4.77 -20.47 1.92
N ALA A 382 6.10 -20.32 2.01
CA ALA A 382 6.89 -19.66 0.97
C ALA A 382 6.71 -20.35 -0.40
N LEU A 383 6.77 -21.70 -0.44
CA LEU A 383 6.55 -22.46 -1.66
C LEU A 383 5.11 -22.32 -2.17
N GLU A 384 4.12 -22.38 -1.28
CA GLU A 384 2.70 -22.21 -1.63
C GLU A 384 2.44 -20.83 -2.27
N ALA A 385 2.98 -19.77 -1.67
CA ALA A 385 2.84 -18.38 -2.13
C ALA A 385 3.56 -18.10 -3.47
N LEU A 386 4.46 -18.98 -3.90
CA LEU A 386 5.15 -18.92 -5.20
C LEU A 386 4.58 -19.87 -6.26
N THR A 387 3.66 -20.76 -5.90
CA THR A 387 3.18 -21.81 -6.81
C THR A 387 1.65 -21.94 -6.80
N LYS A 388 1.10 -22.59 -5.79
CA LYS A 388 -0.33 -22.92 -5.71
C LYS A 388 -1.21 -21.69 -5.56
N THR A 389 -0.90 -20.77 -4.65
CA THR A 389 -1.72 -19.57 -4.39
C THR A 389 -1.87 -18.72 -5.65
N PRO A 390 -0.79 -18.23 -6.30
CA PRO A 390 -0.93 -17.38 -7.47
C PRO A 390 -1.63 -18.10 -8.63
N ALA A 391 -1.38 -19.40 -8.83
CA ALA A 391 -2.07 -20.18 -9.85
C ALA A 391 -3.59 -20.31 -9.58
N THR A 392 -3.97 -20.49 -8.32
CA THR A 392 -5.39 -20.62 -7.92
C THR A 392 -6.12 -19.29 -8.09
N VAL A 393 -5.52 -18.20 -7.60
CA VAL A 393 -6.06 -16.84 -7.67
C VAL A 393 -6.30 -16.41 -9.13
N LEU A 394 -5.39 -16.77 -10.04
CA LEU A 394 -5.52 -16.45 -11.46
C LEU A 394 -6.37 -17.45 -12.25
N GLY A 395 -6.86 -18.52 -11.61
CA GLY A 395 -7.64 -19.58 -12.27
C GLY A 395 -6.83 -20.29 -13.37
N ILE A 396 -5.57 -20.62 -13.09
CA ILE A 396 -4.63 -21.33 -13.97
C ILE A 396 -3.99 -22.55 -13.29
N TYR A 397 -4.49 -22.95 -12.12
CA TYR A 397 -3.93 -24.10 -11.38
C TYR A 397 -4.11 -25.42 -12.15
N ASP A 398 -5.06 -25.52 -13.07
CA ASP A 398 -5.19 -26.63 -14.02
C ASP A 398 -4.02 -26.71 -15.02
N LYS A 399 -3.26 -25.62 -15.20
CA LYS A 399 -2.15 -25.52 -16.16
C LYS A 399 -0.77 -25.54 -15.50
N VAL A 400 -0.58 -24.85 -14.37
CA VAL A 400 0.71 -24.65 -13.68
C VAL A 400 0.55 -24.63 -12.16
N GLY A 401 1.66 -24.55 -11.41
CA GLY A 401 1.65 -24.44 -9.94
C GLY A 401 1.76 -25.78 -9.17
N SER A 402 1.83 -26.90 -9.88
CA SER A 402 2.24 -28.21 -9.36
C SER A 402 2.78 -29.09 -10.50
N LEU A 403 3.29 -30.27 -10.17
CA LEU A 403 3.81 -31.25 -11.14
C LEU A 403 2.82 -32.38 -11.48
N ASP A 404 1.52 -32.11 -11.43
CA ASP A 404 0.50 -33.09 -11.81
C ASP A 404 0.51 -33.40 -13.31
N ALA A 405 0.14 -34.65 -13.66
CA ALA A 405 -0.03 -35.05 -15.05
C ALA A 405 -1.08 -34.20 -15.77
N GLY A 406 -0.82 -33.86 -17.02
CA GLY A 406 -1.65 -32.98 -17.86
C GLY A 406 -1.26 -31.50 -17.82
N LYS A 407 -0.54 -31.06 -16.78
CA LYS A 407 -0.08 -29.67 -16.63
C LYS A 407 1.09 -29.35 -17.56
N VAL A 408 1.33 -28.06 -17.78
CA VAL A 408 2.49 -27.55 -18.51
C VAL A 408 3.76 -27.96 -17.76
N ALA A 409 4.75 -28.47 -18.49
CA ALA A 409 6.03 -28.89 -17.94
C ALA A 409 6.92 -27.68 -17.59
N SER A 410 6.60 -27.00 -16.50
CA SER A 410 7.39 -25.90 -15.95
C SER A 410 7.90 -26.23 -14.54
N PHE A 411 9.19 -26.53 -14.41
CA PHE A 411 9.82 -26.96 -13.16
C PHE A 411 11.30 -26.55 -13.06
N ILE A 412 11.80 -26.40 -11.84
CA ILE A 412 13.21 -26.15 -11.56
C ILE A 412 13.89 -27.41 -11.03
N ILE A 413 15.18 -27.55 -11.33
CA ILE A 413 16.04 -28.61 -10.79
C ILE A 413 17.12 -27.96 -9.91
N THR A 414 17.23 -28.41 -8.67
CA THR A 414 18.14 -27.84 -7.67
C THR A 414 19.08 -28.89 -7.06
N THR A 415 20.19 -28.44 -6.49
CA THR A 415 21.16 -29.30 -5.78
C THR A 415 20.67 -29.82 -4.44
N GLY A 416 19.60 -29.23 -3.88
CA GLY A 416 19.07 -29.50 -2.55
C GLY A 416 17.70 -28.85 -2.35
N GLU A 417 17.24 -28.76 -1.09
CA GLU A 417 16.01 -28.04 -0.74
C GLU A 417 16.09 -26.56 -1.17
N VAL A 418 15.08 -26.09 -1.92
CA VAL A 418 15.17 -24.86 -2.73
C VAL A 418 15.52 -23.60 -1.94
N PHE A 419 15.13 -23.51 -0.66
CA PHE A 419 15.36 -22.33 0.16
C PHE A 419 16.62 -22.37 1.02
N LYS A 420 17.38 -23.47 1.05
CA LYS A 420 18.65 -23.51 1.81
C LYS A 420 19.69 -22.60 1.17
N GLU A 421 20.55 -22.01 2.01
CA GLU A 421 21.50 -20.98 1.61
C GLU A 421 22.45 -21.47 0.50
N LYS A 422 22.95 -22.69 0.64
CA LYS A 422 23.88 -23.34 -0.29
C LYS A 422 23.22 -24.03 -1.48
N THR A 423 21.88 -24.08 -1.53
CA THR A 423 21.17 -24.67 -2.67
C THR A 423 21.31 -23.79 -3.91
N VAL A 424 21.61 -24.43 -5.02
CA VAL A 424 21.77 -23.81 -6.33
C VAL A 424 20.70 -24.33 -7.28
N ILE A 425 20.05 -23.42 -8.01
CA ILE A 425 19.20 -23.77 -9.14
C ILE A 425 20.11 -24.10 -10.32
N LEU A 426 20.03 -25.35 -10.79
CA LEU A 426 20.86 -25.87 -11.89
C LEU A 426 20.23 -25.54 -13.24
N GLN A 427 18.93 -25.81 -13.35
CA GLN A 427 18.14 -25.67 -14.56
C GLN A 427 16.73 -25.18 -14.20
N ASN A 428 16.12 -24.43 -15.10
CA ASN A 428 14.70 -24.12 -15.09
C ASN A 428 14.13 -24.61 -16.42
N TRP A 429 13.16 -25.49 -16.37
CA TRP A 429 12.44 -26.00 -17.52
C TRP A 429 11.14 -25.23 -17.63
N VAL A 430 10.85 -24.65 -18.79
CA VAL A 430 9.63 -23.86 -19.02
C VAL A 430 8.96 -24.39 -20.28
N GLN A 431 7.70 -24.84 -20.18
CA GLN A 431 7.01 -25.54 -21.27
C GLN A 431 7.80 -26.71 -21.86
N GLY A 432 8.60 -27.40 -21.04
CA GLY A 432 9.45 -28.52 -21.43
C GLY A 432 10.74 -28.14 -22.16
N ASP A 433 11.06 -26.85 -22.29
CA ASP A 433 12.34 -26.39 -22.79
C ASP A 433 13.32 -26.11 -21.67
N LYS A 434 14.57 -26.55 -21.86
CA LYS A 434 15.64 -26.44 -20.85
C LYS A 434 16.33 -25.08 -20.90
N TYR A 435 16.36 -24.39 -19.76
CA TYR A 435 17.20 -23.21 -19.54
C TYR A 435 18.27 -23.52 -18.49
N SER A 436 19.54 -23.48 -18.90
CA SER A 436 20.69 -23.72 -18.02
C SER A 436 21.00 -22.47 -17.19
N ILE A 437 21.11 -22.63 -15.87
CA ILE A 437 21.38 -21.53 -14.94
C ILE A 437 22.79 -21.66 -14.37
N LYS A 438 23.05 -22.76 -13.66
CA LYS A 438 24.35 -23.11 -13.07
C LYS A 438 24.64 -24.60 -13.24
N GLU A 439 24.50 -25.07 -14.47
CA GLU A 439 24.60 -26.49 -14.86
C GLU A 439 26.01 -27.05 -14.62
N GLU A 440 27.03 -26.20 -14.51
CA GLU A 440 28.38 -26.57 -14.06
C GLU A 440 28.40 -27.23 -12.67
N ASN A 441 27.35 -27.03 -11.85
CA ASN A 441 27.19 -27.66 -10.54
C ASN A 441 26.37 -28.97 -10.58
N TRP A 442 25.99 -29.47 -11.76
CA TRP A 442 25.21 -30.71 -11.89
C TRP A 442 25.94 -31.91 -11.27
N LYS A 443 27.25 -31.98 -11.52
CA LYS A 443 28.18 -32.88 -10.84
C LYS A 443 29.05 -32.05 -9.90
N PRO A 444 29.16 -32.38 -8.60
CA PRO A 444 30.03 -31.65 -7.70
C PRO A 444 31.48 -31.70 -8.17
N VAL A 445 32.08 -30.54 -8.44
CA VAL A 445 33.52 -30.44 -8.75
C VAL A 445 34.38 -30.57 -7.48
N ALA A 446 33.79 -30.38 -6.30
CA ALA A 446 34.50 -30.37 -5.03
C ALA A 446 35.04 -31.78 -4.67
N GLY A 447 36.33 -31.84 -4.40
CA GLY A 447 37.04 -33.06 -4.10
C GLY A 447 38.53 -32.96 -4.35
N GLN A 448 39.22 -34.06 -4.07
CA GLN A 448 40.64 -34.18 -4.32
C GLN A 448 40.87 -34.81 -5.69
N TYR A 449 41.83 -34.25 -6.40
CA TYR A 449 42.30 -34.74 -7.70
C TYR A 449 43.80 -34.97 -7.63
N THR A 450 44.25 -36.07 -8.22
CA THR A 450 45.67 -36.32 -8.43
C THR A 450 46.10 -35.59 -9.69
N LEU A 451 46.77 -34.45 -9.52
CA LEU A 451 47.27 -33.59 -10.59
C LEU A 451 48.70 -34.00 -10.97
N GLN A 452 48.87 -34.53 -12.18
CA GLN A 452 50.18 -34.83 -12.76
C GLN A 452 50.53 -33.77 -13.80
N VAL A 453 51.73 -33.21 -13.71
CA VAL A 453 52.29 -32.24 -14.66
C VAL A 453 53.55 -32.83 -15.26
N LYS A 454 53.53 -33.11 -16.57
CA LYS A 454 54.60 -33.72 -17.34
C LYS A 454 55.30 -32.67 -18.20
N GLY A 455 56.56 -32.37 -17.84
CA GLY A 455 57.46 -31.48 -18.58
C GLY A 455 58.66 -32.22 -19.17
N ALA A 456 59.59 -31.48 -19.76
CA ALA A 456 60.80 -32.02 -20.38
C ALA A 456 61.73 -32.76 -19.39
N ASN A 457 61.68 -32.40 -18.10
CA ASN A 457 62.55 -32.91 -17.04
C ASN A 457 61.91 -33.97 -16.12
N GLY A 458 60.71 -34.47 -16.44
CA GLY A 458 60.01 -35.51 -15.67
C GLY A 458 58.53 -35.20 -15.39
N SER A 459 57.87 -36.08 -14.62
CA SER A 459 56.48 -35.92 -14.18
C SER A 459 56.41 -35.58 -12.69
N ASN A 460 55.76 -34.47 -12.35
CA ASN A 460 55.52 -34.05 -10.97
C ASN A 460 54.06 -34.33 -10.60
N SER A 461 53.83 -34.91 -9.42
CA SER A 461 52.49 -35.22 -8.90
C SER A 461 52.14 -34.33 -7.72
N TYR A 462 50.95 -33.73 -7.77
CA TYR A 462 50.37 -32.86 -6.75
C TYR A 462 48.99 -33.36 -6.35
N THR A 463 48.53 -33.02 -5.16
CA THR A 463 47.12 -33.19 -4.79
C THR A 463 46.41 -31.86 -4.95
N LEU A 464 45.44 -31.78 -5.86
CA LEU A 464 44.59 -30.62 -6.05
C LEU A 464 43.31 -30.80 -5.22
N ASP A 465 43.17 -30.01 -4.15
CA ASP A 465 41.99 -29.96 -3.29
C ASP A 465 41.05 -28.87 -3.79
N VAL A 466 39.99 -29.25 -4.50
CA VAL A 466 38.99 -28.33 -5.06
C VAL A 466 37.83 -28.19 -4.08
N LYS A 467 37.54 -26.96 -3.68
CA LYS A 467 36.45 -26.63 -2.75
C LYS A 467 35.20 -26.13 -3.47
N SER A 468 35.39 -25.40 -4.56
CA SER A 468 34.30 -24.88 -5.41
C SER A 468 34.80 -24.69 -6.85
N THR A 469 33.93 -24.23 -7.74
CA THR A 469 34.26 -23.91 -9.15
C THR A 469 35.30 -22.79 -9.30
N SER A 470 35.63 -22.07 -8.23
CA SER A 470 36.61 -20.97 -8.25
C SER A 470 37.61 -20.98 -7.08
N ASP A 471 37.55 -21.99 -6.20
CA ASP A 471 38.45 -22.12 -5.04
C ASP A 471 39.06 -23.52 -5.01
N ALA A 472 40.37 -23.58 -5.18
CA ALA A 472 41.15 -24.79 -5.06
C ALA A 472 42.51 -24.49 -4.42
N SER A 473 43.09 -25.50 -3.80
CA SER A 473 44.43 -25.45 -3.22
C SER A 473 45.24 -26.64 -3.69
N ILE A 474 46.55 -26.47 -3.82
CA ILE A 474 47.46 -27.60 -4.06
C ILE A 474 48.12 -27.97 -2.74
N ILE A 475 48.03 -29.26 -2.42
CA ILE A 475 48.63 -29.89 -1.26
C ILE A 475 49.89 -30.61 -1.73
N SER A 476 51.05 -30.10 -1.31
CA SER A 476 52.36 -30.74 -1.46
C SER A 476 53.03 -30.86 -0.08
N LYS A 477 54.23 -30.29 0.14
CA LYS A 477 54.81 -30.13 1.49
C LYS A 477 54.05 -29.08 2.33
N ASP A 478 53.55 -28.04 1.68
CA ASP A 478 52.69 -26.99 2.24
C ASP A 478 51.36 -26.94 1.47
N THR A 479 50.31 -26.36 2.08
CA THR A 479 49.06 -26.05 1.35
C THR A 479 49.17 -24.67 0.68
N ILE A 480 49.05 -24.64 -0.64
CA ILE A 480 49.22 -23.44 -1.46
C ILE A 480 47.88 -23.10 -2.12
N LYS A 481 47.38 -21.88 -1.89
CA LYS A 481 46.15 -21.41 -2.53
C LYS A 481 46.41 -21.20 -4.03
N THR A 482 45.51 -21.71 -4.87
CA THR A 482 45.63 -21.63 -6.33
C THR A 482 44.63 -20.64 -6.90
N LYS A 483 44.97 -20.02 -8.03
CA LYS A 483 43.98 -19.36 -8.90
C LYS A 483 43.35 -20.47 -9.74
N PHE A 484 42.05 -20.67 -9.56
CA PHE A 484 41.31 -21.77 -10.15
C PHE A 484 40.04 -21.24 -10.82
N SER A 485 39.71 -21.74 -12.00
CA SER A 485 38.39 -21.56 -12.59
C SER A 485 37.94 -22.83 -13.30
N TYR A 486 36.65 -23.15 -13.15
CA TYR A 486 36.00 -24.31 -13.74
C TYR A 486 34.58 -23.92 -14.16
N ASP A 487 34.19 -24.22 -15.39
CA ASP A 487 32.85 -23.91 -15.94
C ASP A 487 32.08 -25.16 -16.40
N GLY A 488 32.57 -26.35 -16.04
CA GLY A 488 32.01 -27.64 -16.47
C GLY A 488 32.64 -28.20 -17.75
N LYS A 489 33.30 -27.37 -18.58
CA LYS A 489 33.95 -27.79 -19.84
C LYS A 489 35.43 -27.47 -19.86
N LEU A 490 35.79 -26.30 -19.38
CA LEU A 490 37.14 -25.77 -19.29
C LEU A 490 37.58 -25.65 -17.84
N VAL A 491 38.87 -25.82 -17.64
CA VAL A 491 39.51 -25.67 -16.33
C VAL A 491 40.82 -24.90 -16.49
N ASN A 492 41.04 -23.92 -15.62
CA ASN A 492 42.30 -23.20 -15.51
C ASN A 492 42.83 -23.32 -14.09
N ILE A 493 44.12 -23.65 -13.97
CA ILE A 493 44.80 -23.82 -12.69
C ILE A 493 46.10 -23.03 -12.75
N SER A 494 46.30 -22.14 -11.79
CA SER A 494 47.55 -21.40 -11.66
C SER A 494 48.05 -21.38 -10.23
N PHE A 495 49.28 -21.84 -10.04
CA PHE A 495 49.85 -22.06 -8.72
C PHE A 495 51.39 -21.98 -8.72
N VAL A 496 51.97 -21.86 -7.53
CA VAL A 496 53.42 -21.96 -7.32
C VAL A 496 53.76 -23.32 -6.70
N ALA A 497 54.83 -23.97 -7.15
CA ALA A 497 55.19 -25.31 -6.69
C ALA A 497 55.76 -25.32 -5.25
N GLU A 498 56.34 -24.21 -4.79
CA GLU A 498 56.92 -24.05 -3.45
C GLU A 498 56.67 -22.64 -2.89
N LYS A 499 56.53 -22.51 -1.56
CA LYS A 499 56.27 -21.23 -0.88
C LYS A 499 57.56 -20.41 -0.68
N LYS A 500 58.16 -19.93 -1.77
CA LYS A 500 59.36 -19.07 -1.77
C LYS A 500 59.06 -17.66 -2.30
N PRO A 501 59.72 -16.59 -1.79
CA PRO A 501 59.62 -15.25 -2.39
C PRO A 501 60.05 -15.31 -3.86
N ARG A 502 59.20 -14.78 -4.78
CA ARG A 502 59.40 -14.81 -6.24
C ARG A 502 59.39 -16.21 -6.89
N ALA A 503 58.73 -17.19 -6.26
CA ALA A 503 58.50 -18.50 -6.89
C ALA A 503 57.77 -18.36 -8.23
N ALA A 504 58.27 -19.05 -9.25
CA ALA A 504 57.68 -19.01 -10.58
C ALA A 504 56.33 -19.75 -10.61
N THR A 505 55.40 -19.22 -11.40
CA THR A 505 54.01 -19.68 -11.43
C THR A 505 53.78 -20.65 -12.59
N ILE A 506 53.29 -21.84 -12.26
CA ILE A 506 52.79 -22.81 -13.24
C ILE A 506 51.38 -22.39 -13.64
N ARG A 507 51.07 -22.43 -14.94
CA ARG A 507 49.77 -22.07 -15.51
C ARG A 507 49.29 -23.18 -16.43
N LEU A 508 48.16 -23.78 -16.09
CA LEU A 508 47.57 -24.93 -16.76
C LEU A 508 46.19 -24.55 -17.29
N GLY A 509 45.91 -24.87 -18.55
CA GLY A 509 44.59 -24.76 -19.17
C GLY A 509 44.20 -26.10 -19.78
N GLY A 510 42.94 -26.51 -19.65
CA GLY A 510 42.51 -27.81 -20.11
C GLY A 510 41.01 -27.98 -20.24
N THR A 511 40.62 -29.17 -20.69
CA THR A 511 39.24 -29.61 -20.87
C THR A 511 38.87 -30.70 -19.86
N VAL A 512 37.57 -30.80 -19.59
CA VAL A 512 37.01 -31.71 -18.58
C VAL A 512 36.36 -32.91 -19.29
N HIS A 513 36.83 -34.12 -19.00
CA HIS A 513 36.32 -35.39 -19.56
C HIS A 513 35.88 -36.34 -18.43
N GLY A 514 34.69 -36.08 -17.88
CA GLY A 514 34.17 -36.88 -16.77
C GLY A 514 34.97 -36.66 -15.49
N GLU A 515 35.59 -37.73 -14.98
CA GLU A 515 36.42 -37.70 -13.76
C GLU A 515 37.90 -37.35 -14.03
N VAL A 516 38.27 -37.13 -15.30
CA VAL A 516 39.63 -36.77 -15.70
C VAL A 516 39.62 -35.41 -16.38
N TRP A 517 40.53 -34.54 -15.99
CA TRP A 517 40.82 -33.27 -16.66
C TRP A 517 42.18 -33.35 -17.29
N ASP A 518 42.37 -32.80 -18.48
CA ASP A 518 43.66 -32.80 -19.15
C ASP A 518 43.85 -31.58 -20.04
N GLY A 519 45.10 -31.27 -20.35
CA GLY A 519 45.41 -30.19 -21.25
C GLY A 519 46.89 -29.81 -21.25
N ASN A 520 47.13 -28.57 -21.69
CA ASN A 520 48.46 -28.02 -21.88
C ASN A 520 48.71 -26.88 -20.87
N GLY A 521 49.96 -26.61 -20.58
CA GLY A 521 50.34 -25.51 -19.69
C GLY A 521 51.76 -25.04 -19.92
N VAL A 522 52.17 -24.10 -19.08
CA VAL A 522 53.53 -23.57 -19.04
C VAL A 522 54.03 -23.67 -17.60
N ASP A 523 55.24 -24.21 -17.42
CA ASP A 523 55.88 -24.28 -16.11
C ASP A 523 56.46 -22.91 -15.68
N GLY A 524 57.11 -22.87 -14.52
CA GLY A 524 57.71 -21.65 -13.99
C GLY A 524 58.90 -21.12 -14.81
N GLU A 525 59.49 -21.93 -15.69
CA GLU A 525 60.65 -21.58 -16.52
C GLU A 525 60.23 -21.16 -17.95
N GLY A 526 58.95 -21.31 -18.29
CA GLY A 526 58.42 -20.98 -19.61
C GLY A 526 58.32 -22.17 -20.57
N ASN A 527 58.62 -23.39 -20.12
CA ASN A 527 58.53 -24.58 -20.97
C ASN A 527 57.09 -25.09 -21.05
N ASN A 528 56.72 -25.66 -22.20
CA ASN A 528 55.43 -26.31 -22.39
C ASN A 528 55.34 -27.61 -21.58
N VAL A 529 54.22 -27.80 -20.89
CA VAL A 529 53.90 -29.01 -20.13
C VAL A 529 52.55 -29.60 -20.53
N LEU A 530 52.42 -30.92 -20.44
CA LEU A 530 51.14 -31.61 -20.48
C LEU A 530 50.70 -31.91 -19.06
N TRP A 531 49.40 -31.90 -18.78
CA TRP A 531 48.92 -32.22 -17.44
C TRP A 531 47.64 -33.02 -17.47
N THR A 532 47.42 -33.79 -16.40
CA THR A 532 46.19 -34.55 -16.17
C THR A 532 45.81 -34.46 -14.70
N ALA A 533 44.54 -34.21 -14.37
CA ALA A 533 44.01 -34.34 -13.01
C ALA A 533 42.92 -35.40 -12.98
N SER A 534 43.17 -36.49 -12.23
CA SER A 534 42.18 -37.57 -12.06
C SER A 534 41.52 -37.45 -10.70
N PHE A 535 40.19 -37.50 -10.66
CA PHE A 535 39.43 -37.49 -9.41
C PHE A 535 39.86 -38.67 -8.52
N SER A 536 40.21 -38.37 -7.26
CA SER A 536 40.71 -39.37 -6.32
C SER A 536 39.75 -39.59 -5.16
N LYS A 537 39.15 -38.53 -4.63
CA LYS A 537 38.24 -38.60 -3.49
C LYS A 537 37.22 -37.47 -3.54
N ALA A 538 35.93 -37.81 -3.39
CA ALA A 538 34.89 -36.81 -3.23
C ALA A 538 35.17 -35.94 -1.99
N GLY A 539 35.04 -34.62 -2.16
CA GLY A 539 35.01 -33.71 -1.02
C GLY A 539 33.82 -34.08 -0.15
N ALA A 540 33.96 -34.02 1.18
CA ALA A 540 32.77 -34.08 2.02
C ALA A 540 31.80 -33.00 1.54
N PRO A 541 30.49 -33.28 1.34
CA PRO A 541 29.53 -32.25 1.01
C PRO A 541 29.73 -31.12 2.01
N ALA A 542 29.88 -29.89 1.53
CA ALA A 542 30.04 -28.76 2.43
C ALA A 542 28.77 -28.70 3.29
N ALA A 543 28.83 -29.27 4.50
CA ALA A 543 27.71 -29.30 5.42
C ALA A 543 27.18 -27.87 5.53
N ASP A 544 25.86 -27.69 5.48
CA ASP A 544 25.26 -26.38 5.65
C ASP A 544 25.38 -25.98 7.12
N THR A 545 26.60 -25.63 7.52
CA THR A 545 26.98 -25.21 8.87
C THR A 545 26.83 -23.70 9.01
N SER A 546 26.05 -23.04 8.16
CA SER A 546 25.65 -21.65 8.43
C SER A 546 24.87 -21.68 9.74
N LYS A 547 25.58 -21.39 10.83
CA LYS A 547 24.96 -21.24 12.14
C LYS A 547 23.93 -20.13 11.95
N LYS A 548 22.64 -20.48 12.02
CA LYS A 548 21.55 -19.50 12.06
C LYS A 548 21.94 -18.46 13.10
N LYS A 549 22.27 -17.24 12.65
CA LYS A 549 22.58 -16.15 13.55
C LYS A 549 21.29 -15.93 14.33
N PRO A 550 21.28 -16.08 15.68
CA PRO A 550 20.05 -15.86 16.42
C PRO A 550 19.61 -14.42 16.16
N LEU A 551 18.40 -14.27 15.61
CA LEU A 551 17.73 -12.99 15.54
C LEU A 551 17.61 -12.54 17.00
N GLY A 552 18.42 -11.57 17.42
CA GLY A 552 18.29 -10.98 18.75
C GLY A 552 16.85 -10.48 18.97
N ALA A 553 16.54 -10.03 20.18
CA ALA A 553 15.20 -9.52 20.49
C ALA A 553 14.77 -8.43 19.49
N LEU A 554 13.68 -8.70 18.76
CA LEU A 554 13.06 -7.75 17.84
C LEU A 554 12.24 -6.73 18.64
N GLY A 555 12.12 -5.51 18.11
CA GLY A 555 11.22 -4.50 18.64
C GLY A 555 9.75 -4.95 18.58
N LYS A 556 8.90 -4.31 19.39
CA LYS A 556 7.45 -4.55 19.36
C LYS A 556 6.79 -3.68 18.28
N VAL A 557 5.74 -4.23 17.66
CA VAL A 557 4.75 -3.43 16.94
C VAL A 557 3.96 -2.63 17.97
N VAL A 558 3.84 -1.32 17.75
CA VAL A 558 3.10 -0.38 18.59
C VAL A 558 2.08 0.38 17.74
N TYR A 559 1.09 1.01 18.37
CA TYR A 559 -0.04 1.64 17.69
C TYR A 559 -0.20 3.11 18.11
N PRO A 560 -0.03 4.11 17.22
CA PRO A 560 0.43 3.96 15.84
C PRO A 560 1.91 3.54 15.81
N PHE A 561 2.44 3.20 14.63
CA PHE A 561 3.79 2.65 14.51
C PHE A 561 4.90 3.72 14.60
N ASP A 562 4.97 4.41 15.74
CA ASP A 562 5.95 5.47 16.02
C ASP A 562 6.55 5.36 17.43
N GLY A 563 7.13 6.46 17.94
CA GLY A 563 7.73 6.52 19.27
C GLY A 563 6.73 6.69 20.43
N TYR A 564 5.55 7.27 20.17
CA TYR A 564 4.52 7.56 21.18
C TYR A 564 3.35 6.57 21.13
N GLY A 565 3.48 5.49 20.35
CA GLY A 565 2.48 4.44 20.23
C GLY A 565 2.32 3.55 21.47
N TRP A 566 1.22 2.81 21.46
CA TRP A 566 0.84 1.86 22.50
C TRP A 566 1.33 0.45 22.19
N ASP A 567 1.86 -0.27 23.19
CA ASP A 567 2.13 -1.72 23.08
C ASP A 567 0.84 -2.52 22.79
N SER A 568 -0.30 -2.00 23.29
CA SER A 568 -1.65 -2.49 23.03
C SER A 568 -2.63 -1.32 23.14
N LEU A 569 -3.63 -1.25 22.26
CA LEU A 569 -4.61 -0.15 22.28
C LEU A 569 -5.26 0.01 23.66
N PRO A 570 -5.33 1.24 24.19
CA PRO A 570 -5.91 1.50 25.50
C PRO A 570 -7.41 1.19 25.50
N GLN A 571 -7.96 0.83 26.66
CA GLN A 571 -9.37 0.45 26.81
C GLN A 571 -10.10 1.41 27.75
N PRO A 572 -11.44 1.56 27.65
CA PRO A 572 -12.20 2.38 28.59
C PRO A 572 -12.02 1.92 30.03
N GLU A 573 -11.74 2.87 30.93
CA GLU A 573 -11.59 2.63 32.36
C GLU A 573 -12.75 3.26 33.14
N THR A 574 -13.00 2.79 34.36
CA THR A 574 -13.78 3.58 35.32
C THR A 574 -12.80 4.56 35.96
N ILE A 575 -13.06 5.85 35.86
CA ILE A 575 -12.16 6.92 36.31
C ILE A 575 -12.91 7.82 37.28
N LEU A 576 -12.32 8.09 38.43
CA LEU A 576 -12.84 9.02 39.42
C LEU A 576 -11.84 10.16 39.63
N ILE A 577 -12.16 11.33 39.07
CA ILE A 577 -11.39 12.55 39.27
C ILE A 577 -11.89 13.21 40.55
N LYS A 578 -11.02 13.45 41.54
CA LYS A 578 -11.42 13.94 42.85
C LYS A 578 -10.95 15.34 43.15
N ASN A 579 -11.79 16.10 43.85
CA ASN A 579 -11.45 17.37 44.49
C ASN A 579 -10.94 18.47 43.52
N GLY A 580 -11.43 18.48 42.29
CA GLY A 580 -11.06 19.50 41.30
C GLY A 580 -11.96 20.75 41.34
N THR A 581 -11.47 21.82 40.73
CA THR A 581 -12.31 22.96 40.31
C THR A 581 -12.92 22.63 38.95
N VAL A 582 -14.16 22.14 38.96
CA VAL A 582 -14.86 21.62 37.78
C VAL A 582 -15.56 22.75 37.05
N TRP A 583 -15.19 23.01 35.80
CA TRP A 583 -15.90 23.94 34.92
C TRP A 583 -16.91 23.15 34.10
N THR A 584 -18.19 23.30 34.41
CA THR A 584 -19.22 22.47 33.77
C THR A 584 -19.52 22.91 32.34
N ASN A 585 -19.35 24.21 32.02
CA ASN A 585 -19.94 24.88 30.85
C ASN A 585 -21.46 24.75 30.75
N GLU A 586 -22.12 24.40 31.85
CA GLU A 586 -23.56 24.35 31.99
C GLU A 586 -24.03 25.49 32.91
N LYS A 587 -25.31 25.51 33.26
CA LYS A 587 -25.88 26.50 34.20
C LYS A 587 -25.24 26.45 35.59
N GLU A 588 -24.67 25.30 35.97
CA GLU A 588 -24.00 25.08 37.24
C GLU A 588 -22.67 25.85 37.36
N GLY A 589 -22.10 26.31 36.23
CA GLY A 589 -20.88 27.11 36.20
C GLY A 589 -19.65 26.36 36.73
N LYS A 590 -18.88 27.03 37.60
CA LYS A 590 -17.68 26.49 38.26
C LYS A 590 -18.02 25.88 39.62
N LEU A 591 -17.61 24.63 39.84
CA LEU A 591 -17.84 23.88 41.08
C LEU A 591 -16.51 23.57 41.77
N GLU A 592 -16.32 24.07 42.99
CA GLU A 592 -15.11 23.82 43.78
C GLU A 592 -15.18 22.50 44.55
N ASN A 593 -14.02 21.88 44.79
CA ASN A 593 -13.87 20.63 45.55
C ASN A 593 -14.86 19.54 45.08
N THR A 594 -14.95 19.36 43.77
CA THR A 594 -15.96 18.51 43.13
C THR A 594 -15.28 17.33 42.44
N ASP A 595 -15.96 16.19 42.50
CA ASP A 595 -15.55 14.94 41.90
C ASP A 595 -16.34 14.68 40.60
N VAL A 596 -15.69 14.04 39.63
CA VAL A 596 -16.29 13.60 38.36
C VAL A 596 -16.02 12.11 38.19
N LEU A 597 -17.08 11.31 38.13
CA LEU A 597 -17.01 9.88 37.86
C LEU A 597 -17.31 9.61 36.38
N ILE A 598 -16.38 8.98 35.69
CA ILE A 598 -16.52 8.49 34.33
C ILE A 598 -16.62 6.96 34.38
N LYS A 599 -17.63 6.40 33.72
CA LYS A 599 -17.89 4.96 33.68
C LYS A 599 -18.47 4.57 32.33
N ASN A 600 -17.97 3.47 31.76
CA ASN A 600 -18.38 2.98 30.44
C ASN A 600 -18.26 4.08 29.35
N GLY A 601 -17.19 4.87 29.42
CA GLY A 601 -16.92 5.97 28.50
C GLY A 601 -17.83 7.20 28.62
N LYS A 602 -18.63 7.30 29.68
CA LYS A 602 -19.56 8.42 29.91
C LYS A 602 -19.41 9.03 31.28
N ILE A 603 -19.74 10.31 31.41
CA ILE A 603 -19.85 10.99 32.70
C ILE A 603 -21.05 10.40 33.44
N ALA A 604 -20.78 9.63 34.49
CA ALA A 604 -21.79 8.94 35.27
C ALA A 604 -22.32 9.81 36.41
N GLN A 605 -21.44 10.54 37.11
CA GLN A 605 -21.81 11.38 38.25
C GLN A 605 -20.88 12.60 38.36
N ILE A 606 -21.43 13.71 38.84
CA ILE A 606 -20.69 14.92 39.23
C ILE A 606 -21.21 15.31 40.61
N GLY A 607 -20.32 15.50 41.58
CA GLY A 607 -20.73 15.81 42.95
C GLY A 607 -19.57 15.74 43.93
N LYS A 608 -19.87 15.83 45.24
CA LYS A 608 -18.84 15.75 46.29
C LYS A 608 -18.81 14.35 46.90
N ASN A 609 -17.62 13.92 47.32
CA ASN A 609 -17.40 12.66 48.05
C ASN A 609 -17.90 11.43 47.27
N LEU A 610 -17.69 11.42 45.95
CA LEU A 610 -17.99 10.27 45.13
C LEU A 610 -17.00 9.14 45.45
N SER A 611 -17.47 7.90 45.29
CA SER A 611 -16.63 6.71 45.44
C SER A 611 -17.12 5.62 44.48
N ASP A 612 -16.17 4.95 43.84
CA ASP A 612 -16.41 3.71 43.08
C ASP A 612 -15.18 2.81 43.29
N PRO A 613 -15.33 1.60 43.83
CA PRO A 613 -14.22 0.73 44.16
C PRO A 613 -13.45 0.21 42.94
N ALA A 614 -14.05 0.28 41.74
CA ALA A 614 -13.40 -0.10 40.49
C ALA A 614 -12.70 1.09 39.80
N ALA A 615 -12.82 2.30 40.34
CA ALA A 615 -12.30 3.49 39.68
C ALA A 615 -10.79 3.66 39.89
N LYS A 616 -10.09 3.96 38.79
CA LYS A 616 -8.79 4.63 38.85
C LYS A 616 -9.01 6.04 39.37
N VAL A 617 -8.38 6.37 40.50
CA VAL A 617 -8.52 7.69 41.12
C VAL A 617 -7.47 8.65 40.55
N ILE A 618 -7.93 9.80 40.05
CA ILE A 618 -7.08 10.94 39.67
C ILE A 618 -7.29 12.03 40.71
N ASP A 619 -6.21 12.45 41.39
CA ASP A 619 -6.26 13.57 42.32
C ASP A 619 -6.16 14.91 41.58
N ALA A 620 -7.25 15.66 41.61
CA ALA A 620 -7.37 16.99 41.04
C ALA A 620 -7.36 18.09 42.13
N THR A 621 -6.87 17.81 43.34
CA THR A 621 -6.69 18.82 44.38
C THR A 621 -5.83 19.98 43.88
N GLY A 622 -6.40 21.20 43.91
CA GLY A 622 -5.73 22.41 43.41
C GLY A 622 -5.66 22.53 41.88
N LYS A 623 -6.32 21.62 41.16
CA LYS A 623 -6.33 21.54 39.70
C LYS A 623 -7.71 21.89 39.13
N PHE A 624 -7.75 22.12 37.82
CA PHE A 624 -8.99 22.41 37.10
C PHE A 624 -9.42 21.22 36.25
N VAL A 625 -10.73 20.98 36.18
CA VAL A 625 -11.32 19.89 35.39
C VAL A 625 -12.33 20.49 34.42
N THR A 626 -12.14 20.25 33.13
CA THR A 626 -12.95 20.87 32.07
C THR A 626 -13.45 19.83 31.06
N PRO A 627 -14.47 20.14 30.24
CA PRO A 627 -14.71 19.40 29.02
C PRO A 627 -13.47 19.45 28.11
N GLY A 628 -13.34 18.43 27.28
CA GLY A 628 -12.39 18.42 26.17
C GLY A 628 -12.58 19.59 25.22
N ILE A 629 -11.47 20.18 24.77
CA ILE A 629 -11.47 21.19 23.71
C ILE A 629 -11.88 20.53 22.38
N ILE A 630 -12.63 21.27 21.58
CA ILE A 630 -13.08 20.88 20.24
C ILE A 630 -12.58 21.93 19.25
N ASP A 631 -11.74 21.51 18.31
CA ASP A 631 -11.31 22.36 17.21
C ASP A 631 -12.32 22.27 16.05
N GLU A 632 -13.04 23.36 15.78
CA GLU A 632 -14.07 23.39 14.72
C GLU A 632 -13.47 23.54 13.32
N HIS A 633 -12.20 23.93 13.19
CA HIS A 633 -11.56 24.00 11.89
C HIS A 633 -10.09 23.56 11.94
N SER A 634 -9.81 22.38 11.38
CA SER A 634 -8.49 21.78 11.35
C SER A 634 -8.14 21.11 10.01
N HIS A 635 -6.85 20.92 9.78
CA HIS A 635 -6.27 20.26 8.60
C HIS A 635 -5.32 19.10 8.96
N ILE A 636 -5.37 18.63 10.21
CA ILE A 636 -4.59 17.48 10.67
C ILE A 636 -5.24 16.15 10.24
N ALA A 637 -4.53 15.04 10.46
CA ALA A 637 -5.03 13.68 10.34
C ALA A 637 -5.61 13.35 8.95
N ALA A 638 -5.03 13.91 7.89
CA ALA A 638 -5.36 13.61 6.50
C ALA A 638 -4.07 13.40 5.68
N PHE A 639 -4.14 12.66 4.57
CA PHE A 639 -3.02 12.49 3.64
C PHE A 639 -2.98 13.56 2.53
N SER A 640 -4.05 14.34 2.40
CA SER A 640 -4.22 15.46 1.46
C SER A 640 -5.41 16.32 1.91
N ILE A 641 -5.43 17.61 1.59
CA ILE A 641 -6.49 18.54 2.05
C ILE A 641 -7.39 19.05 0.92
N ASN A 642 -6.87 19.26 -0.28
CA ASN A 642 -7.66 19.78 -1.40
C ASN A 642 -7.58 18.87 -2.63
N GLU A 643 -8.69 18.78 -3.37
CA GLU A 643 -8.71 18.37 -4.78
C GLU A 643 -8.78 19.65 -5.63
N GLY A 644 -7.62 20.24 -5.90
CA GLY A 644 -7.52 21.59 -6.48
C GLY A 644 -7.89 21.69 -7.97
N ALA A 645 -8.11 20.56 -8.66
CA ALA A 645 -8.23 20.55 -10.11
C ALA A 645 -9.50 21.20 -10.65
N GLN A 646 -10.62 21.19 -9.91
CA GLN A 646 -11.88 21.81 -10.33
C GLN A 646 -12.39 22.76 -9.25
N SER A 647 -13.27 23.72 -9.56
CA SER A 647 -13.78 24.64 -8.52
C SER A 647 -14.93 24.06 -7.69
N VAL A 648 -15.57 23.01 -8.21
CA VAL A 648 -16.61 22.23 -7.55
C VAL A 648 -16.10 20.79 -7.48
N THR A 649 -15.89 20.30 -6.27
CA THR A 649 -15.42 18.94 -5.98
C THR A 649 -16.21 18.39 -4.78
N SER A 650 -17.54 18.46 -4.83
CA SER A 650 -18.41 18.06 -3.70
C SER A 650 -18.47 16.54 -3.46
N GLU A 651 -17.99 15.75 -4.41
CA GLU A 651 -17.93 14.30 -4.36
C GLU A 651 -16.78 13.74 -3.52
N VAL A 652 -15.67 14.49 -3.39
CA VAL A 652 -14.50 14.05 -2.60
C VAL A 652 -14.74 14.18 -1.11
N ARG A 653 -14.10 13.31 -0.33
CA ARG A 653 -14.36 13.16 1.11
C ARG A 653 -13.06 13.06 1.89
N ILE A 654 -12.90 13.88 2.93
CA ILE A 654 -11.81 13.70 3.91
C ILE A 654 -11.86 12.31 4.54
N ALA A 655 -13.06 11.75 4.75
CA ALA A 655 -13.28 10.42 5.29
C ALA A 655 -12.55 9.30 4.52
N ASP A 656 -12.34 9.47 3.20
CA ASP A 656 -11.65 8.49 2.34
C ASP A 656 -10.11 8.62 2.44
N ASN A 657 -9.59 9.60 3.20
CA ASN A 657 -8.20 10.05 3.15
C ASN A 657 -7.62 10.40 4.54
N LEU A 658 -8.25 9.92 5.62
CA LEU A 658 -7.75 10.14 6.98
C LEU A 658 -6.38 9.48 7.19
N ASN A 659 -5.50 10.15 7.94
CA ASN A 659 -4.20 9.67 8.39
C ASN A 659 -4.21 9.45 9.92
N PRO A 660 -4.38 8.21 10.40
CA PRO A 660 -4.43 7.93 11.83
C PRO A 660 -3.09 8.03 12.57
N GLU A 661 -1.99 8.21 11.83
CA GLU A 661 -0.63 8.28 12.38
C GLU A 661 -0.08 9.72 12.38
N ASP A 662 -0.91 10.72 12.12
CA ASP A 662 -0.50 12.11 12.24
C ASP A 662 -0.19 12.46 13.70
N ILE A 663 1.07 12.76 13.97
CA ILE A 663 1.57 13.12 15.30
C ILE A 663 0.84 14.31 15.93
N ASN A 664 0.21 15.16 15.11
CA ASN A 664 -0.58 16.27 15.62
C ASN A 664 -1.81 15.81 16.41
N ILE A 665 -2.32 14.58 16.21
CA ILE A 665 -3.34 13.99 17.09
C ILE A 665 -2.80 13.92 18.54
N TYR A 666 -1.61 13.35 18.72
CA TYR A 666 -0.96 13.25 20.04
C TYR A 666 -0.58 14.62 20.62
N ARG A 667 -0.08 15.54 19.78
CA ARG A 667 0.27 16.90 20.22
C ARG A 667 -0.95 17.71 20.64
N GLN A 668 -2.07 17.60 19.93
CA GLN A 668 -3.33 18.27 20.28
C GLN A 668 -3.94 17.70 21.58
N LEU A 669 -3.87 16.38 21.78
CA LEU A 669 -4.22 15.76 23.07
C LEU A 669 -3.39 16.36 24.23
N SER A 670 -2.09 16.65 24.01
CA SER A 670 -1.24 17.30 25.03
C SER A 670 -1.65 18.74 25.38
N GLY A 671 -2.50 19.35 24.55
CA GLY A 671 -3.12 20.66 24.74
C GLY A 671 -4.59 20.60 25.19
N GLY A 672 -5.11 19.41 25.53
CA GLY A 672 -6.49 19.25 25.99
C GLY A 672 -7.56 19.15 24.89
N VAL A 673 -7.15 19.05 23.62
CA VAL A 673 -8.09 18.83 22.50
C VAL A 673 -8.51 17.37 22.47
N THR A 674 -9.80 17.13 22.27
CA THR A 674 -10.42 15.79 22.28
C THR A 674 -11.13 15.45 20.97
N SER A 675 -11.55 16.46 20.22
CA SER A 675 -12.20 16.31 18.92
C SER A 675 -11.75 17.42 17.97
N SER A 676 -11.65 17.10 16.69
CA SER A 676 -11.27 18.07 15.65
C SER A 676 -12.12 17.84 14.40
N HIS A 677 -12.65 18.90 13.82
CA HIS A 677 -13.31 18.85 12.51
C HIS A 677 -12.25 19.01 11.44
N ILE A 678 -12.10 18.00 10.58
CA ILE A 678 -11.10 17.98 9.51
C ILE A 678 -11.76 18.40 8.21
N LEU A 679 -11.27 19.49 7.64
CA LEU A 679 -11.88 20.14 6.48
C LEU A 679 -10.94 20.15 5.28
N HIS A 680 -11.55 20.29 4.10
CA HIS A 680 -10.83 20.81 2.96
C HIS A 680 -10.35 22.24 3.25
N GLY A 681 -9.34 22.67 2.51
CA GLY A 681 -8.78 24.00 2.61
C GLY A 681 -9.66 25.06 1.95
N SER A 682 -9.04 26.02 1.27
CA SER A 682 -9.73 27.12 0.58
C SER A 682 -9.35 27.21 -0.90
N ALA A 683 -8.94 26.09 -1.49
CA ALA A 683 -8.52 26.02 -2.90
C ALA A 683 -9.70 26.04 -3.89
N ASN A 684 -10.92 25.75 -3.46
CA ASN A 684 -12.09 25.52 -4.33
C ASN A 684 -13.30 26.31 -3.80
N THR A 685 -14.19 26.76 -4.69
CA THR A 685 -15.47 27.37 -4.25
C THR A 685 -16.31 26.38 -3.46
N ILE A 686 -16.41 25.13 -3.93
CA ILE A 686 -16.99 23.98 -3.21
C ILE A 686 -15.90 22.91 -3.13
N GLY A 687 -15.27 22.75 -1.97
CA GLY A 687 -14.07 21.93 -1.79
C GLY A 687 -14.32 20.45 -1.60
N GLY A 688 -15.30 20.07 -0.78
CA GLY A 688 -15.58 18.66 -0.53
C GLY A 688 -16.04 18.36 0.89
N GLN A 689 -16.41 17.10 1.11
CA GLN A 689 -17.06 16.64 2.33
C GLN A 689 -16.04 16.53 3.47
N THR A 690 -16.37 17.12 4.61
CA THR A 690 -15.49 17.20 5.77
C THR A 690 -15.77 16.07 6.77
N GLN A 691 -14.87 15.83 7.71
CA GLN A 691 -14.98 14.71 8.66
C GLN A 691 -14.69 15.18 10.10
N LEU A 692 -15.67 15.03 11.00
CA LEU A 692 -15.45 15.20 12.44
C LEU A 692 -14.79 13.94 13.01
N ILE A 693 -13.71 14.10 13.77
CA ILE A 693 -12.99 13.00 14.44
C ILE A 693 -12.92 13.23 15.94
N LYS A 694 -12.82 12.13 16.70
CA LYS A 694 -12.31 12.16 18.08
C LYS A 694 -10.83 11.77 18.06
N LEU A 695 -10.01 12.43 18.86
CA LEU A 695 -8.56 12.23 18.89
C LEU A 695 -8.17 10.96 19.64
N ARG A 696 -8.44 9.80 19.04
CA ARG A 696 -8.16 8.47 19.60
C ARG A 696 -6.80 7.96 19.13
N TRP A 697 -5.72 8.41 19.78
CA TRP A 697 -4.35 8.08 19.35
C TRP A 697 -4.09 6.56 19.26
N GLY A 698 -3.79 6.09 18.04
CA GLY A 698 -3.41 4.70 17.73
C GLY A 698 -4.45 3.83 17.03
N VAL A 699 -5.72 4.28 16.94
CA VAL A 699 -6.80 3.52 16.29
C VAL A 699 -6.71 3.55 14.75
N ASN A 700 -7.61 2.88 14.01
CA ASN A 700 -7.68 3.04 12.53
C ASN A 700 -8.46 4.31 12.11
N ASP A 701 -8.55 4.56 10.81
CA ASP A 701 -9.28 5.67 10.21
C ASP A 701 -10.78 5.64 10.50
N GLU A 702 -11.44 4.47 10.45
CA GLU A 702 -12.86 4.34 10.81
C GLU A 702 -13.11 4.65 12.30
N GLU A 703 -12.25 4.16 13.18
CA GLU A 703 -12.34 4.36 14.62
C GLU A 703 -11.99 5.80 15.03
N LEU A 704 -11.34 6.61 14.19
CA LEU A 704 -11.18 8.04 14.45
C LEU A 704 -12.49 8.82 14.26
N LYS A 705 -13.38 8.36 13.38
CA LYS A 705 -14.60 9.10 13.04
C LYS A 705 -15.49 9.32 14.26
N PHE A 706 -16.07 10.51 14.33
CA PHE A 706 -17.07 10.83 15.34
C PHE A 706 -18.39 10.15 14.96
N LYS A 707 -18.73 9.06 15.66
CA LYS A 707 -19.89 8.23 15.32
C LYS A 707 -21.21 9.01 15.45
N GLY A 708 -21.98 9.01 14.36
CA GLY A 708 -23.28 9.67 14.27
C GLY A 708 -23.19 11.18 14.44
N ALA A 709 -22.11 11.79 13.94
CA ALA A 709 -22.07 13.22 13.65
C ALA A 709 -22.80 13.49 12.32
N ASP A 710 -23.41 14.66 12.21
CA ASP A 710 -24.00 15.11 10.95
C ASP A 710 -22.91 15.29 9.88
N PRO A 711 -23.24 15.10 8.58
CA PRO A 711 -22.28 15.31 7.51
C PRO A 711 -22.15 16.80 7.16
N PHE A 712 -20.91 17.22 6.89
CA PHE A 712 -20.57 18.60 6.55
C PHE A 712 -19.84 18.69 5.21
N ILE A 713 -19.74 19.89 4.65
CA ILE A 713 -19.03 20.20 3.41
C ILE A 713 -18.38 21.58 3.47
N LYS A 714 -17.16 21.69 2.96
CA LYS A 714 -16.38 22.93 2.96
C LYS A 714 -16.64 23.73 1.70
N PHE A 715 -16.99 25.00 1.88
CA PHE A 715 -17.01 26.03 0.84
C PHE A 715 -15.89 27.04 1.11
N ALA A 716 -15.46 27.77 0.09
CA ALA A 716 -14.56 28.90 0.28
C ALA A 716 -14.87 30.09 -0.63
N LEU A 717 -14.64 31.27 -0.08
CA LEU A 717 -14.80 32.58 -0.73
C LEU A 717 -13.44 33.30 -0.74
N GLY A 718 -13.40 34.53 -1.26
CA GLY A 718 -12.23 35.39 -1.09
C GLY A 718 -11.13 35.20 -2.11
N GLU A 719 -9.94 35.64 -1.72
CA GLU A 719 -8.74 35.71 -2.57
C GLU A 719 -8.21 34.34 -2.96
N ASN A 720 -8.42 33.30 -2.16
CA ASN A 720 -7.81 31.99 -2.41
C ASN A 720 -8.49 31.23 -3.56
N VAL A 721 -9.82 31.36 -3.68
CA VAL A 721 -10.60 30.64 -4.70
C VAL A 721 -10.56 31.32 -6.06
N LYS A 722 -10.44 32.65 -6.09
CA LYS A 722 -10.20 33.42 -7.32
C LYS A 722 -8.70 33.38 -7.62
N ARG A 723 -8.25 32.56 -8.56
CA ARG A 723 -6.81 32.34 -8.84
C ARG A 723 -6.17 33.47 -9.68
N THR A 724 -6.57 34.72 -9.40
CA THR A 724 -6.32 35.92 -10.21
C THR A 724 -4.83 36.26 -10.38
N THR A 725 -3.96 35.79 -9.49
CA THR A 725 -2.51 36.10 -9.53
C THR A 725 -1.71 35.22 -10.50
N SER A 726 -2.30 34.14 -11.02
CA SER A 726 -1.63 33.21 -11.94
C SER A 726 -1.88 33.57 -13.41
N GLN A 727 -0.81 33.87 -14.14
CA GLN A 727 -0.87 34.26 -15.56
C GLN A 727 -1.26 33.11 -16.51
N ASN A 728 -1.11 31.86 -16.07
CA ASN A 728 -1.41 30.66 -16.86
C ASN A 728 -2.61 29.87 -16.28
N ASN A 729 -3.36 30.46 -15.34
CA ASN A 729 -4.58 29.85 -14.82
C ASN A 729 -5.70 29.92 -15.88
N ASN A 730 -6.25 28.76 -16.19
CA ASN A 730 -7.46 28.60 -17.01
C ASN A 730 -8.61 27.96 -16.22
N ARG A 731 -8.48 27.82 -14.89
CA ARG A 731 -9.55 27.35 -14.01
C ARG A 731 -10.46 28.51 -13.63
N PHE A 732 -11.73 28.44 -14.00
CA PHE A 732 -12.76 29.36 -13.51
C PHE A 732 -13.05 29.10 -12.01
N PRO A 733 -13.24 30.12 -11.15
CA PRO A 733 -13.34 31.56 -11.43
C PRO A 733 -12.07 32.38 -11.14
N ASP A 734 -11.92 33.53 -11.80
CA ASP A 734 -10.83 34.52 -11.56
C ASP A 734 -11.30 35.79 -10.83
N THR A 735 -12.58 35.89 -10.48
CA THR A 735 -13.16 37.06 -9.79
C THR A 735 -14.13 36.66 -8.69
N ARG A 736 -14.40 37.55 -7.72
CA ARG A 736 -15.42 37.33 -6.67
C ARG A 736 -16.83 37.14 -7.25
N MET A 737 -17.16 37.84 -8.34
CA MET A 737 -18.43 37.63 -9.06
C MET A 737 -18.50 36.22 -9.66
N GLY A 738 -17.38 35.72 -10.19
CA GLY A 738 -17.30 34.35 -10.68
C GLY A 738 -17.49 33.31 -9.58
N VAL A 739 -17.07 33.58 -8.34
CA VAL A 739 -17.32 32.68 -7.20
C VAL A 739 -18.83 32.56 -6.92
N GLU A 740 -19.55 33.68 -6.91
CA GLU A 740 -21.01 33.67 -6.77
C GLU A 740 -21.68 32.90 -7.93
N GLU A 741 -21.19 33.10 -9.16
CA GLU A 741 -21.70 32.38 -10.34
C GLU A 741 -21.46 30.86 -10.27
N VAL A 742 -20.29 30.42 -9.78
CA VAL A 742 -20.03 28.98 -9.55
C VAL A 742 -21.06 28.38 -8.59
N LEU A 743 -21.40 29.08 -7.51
CA LEU A 743 -22.41 28.61 -6.57
C LEU A 743 -23.81 28.59 -7.22
N MET A 744 -24.16 29.64 -7.96
CA MET A 744 -25.45 29.71 -8.67
C MET A 744 -25.61 28.57 -9.70
N ASP A 745 -24.58 28.31 -10.51
CA ASP A 745 -24.58 27.22 -11.50
C ASP A 745 -24.70 25.85 -10.83
N ALA A 746 -23.84 25.58 -9.84
CA ALA A 746 -23.79 24.28 -9.16
C ALA A 746 -25.13 23.90 -8.52
N PHE A 747 -25.78 24.83 -7.82
CA PHE A 747 -27.10 24.57 -7.22
C PHE A 747 -28.24 24.56 -8.23
N THR A 748 -28.12 25.25 -9.36
CA THR A 748 -29.09 25.14 -10.47
C THR A 748 -29.03 23.73 -11.07
N ARG A 749 -27.84 23.23 -11.38
CA ARG A 749 -27.61 21.85 -11.85
C ARG A 749 -28.11 20.82 -10.84
N ALA A 750 -27.89 21.05 -9.54
CA ALA A 750 -28.39 20.18 -8.49
C ALA A 750 -29.94 20.15 -8.43
N CYS A 751 -30.61 21.29 -8.63
CA CYS A 751 -32.08 21.34 -8.72
C CYS A 751 -32.60 20.52 -9.91
N GLU A 752 -31.97 20.66 -11.08
CA GLU A 752 -32.33 19.89 -12.28
C GLU A 752 -32.09 18.39 -12.08
N TYR A 753 -30.97 18.02 -11.46
CA TYR A 753 -30.64 16.66 -11.10
C TYR A 753 -31.68 16.05 -10.14
N GLU A 754 -32.01 16.75 -9.06
CA GLU A 754 -33.03 16.29 -8.10
C GLU A 754 -34.40 16.11 -8.76
N LYS A 755 -34.78 17.04 -9.63
CA LYS A 755 -36.02 16.96 -10.41
C LYS A 755 -36.01 15.72 -11.30
N GLY A 756 -34.94 15.48 -12.03
CA GLY A 756 -34.77 14.28 -12.87
C GLY A 756 -34.90 12.99 -12.05
N CYS A 757 -34.26 12.91 -10.88
CA CYS A 757 -34.37 11.77 -9.97
C CYS A 757 -35.83 11.53 -9.52
N LYS A 758 -36.54 12.58 -9.09
CA LYS A 758 -37.96 12.49 -8.69
C LYS A 758 -38.89 12.06 -9.83
N GLU A 759 -38.63 12.54 -11.05
CA GLU A 759 -39.38 12.13 -12.25
C GLU A 759 -39.14 10.65 -12.60
N ALA A 760 -37.90 10.17 -12.44
CA ALA A 760 -37.57 8.76 -12.64
C ALA A 760 -38.23 7.82 -11.61
N GLU A 761 -38.31 8.23 -10.34
CA GLU A 761 -38.97 7.47 -9.27
C GLU A 761 -40.49 7.31 -9.48
N THR A 762 -41.13 8.30 -10.12
CA THR A 762 -42.58 8.35 -10.32
C THR A 762 -43.06 7.77 -11.65
N THR A 763 -42.15 7.46 -12.57
CA THR A 763 -42.48 6.89 -13.89
C THR A 763 -42.72 5.37 -13.79
N PRO A 764 -43.94 4.85 -14.07
CA PRO A 764 -44.22 3.42 -13.99
C PRO A 764 -43.36 2.62 -14.97
N ALA A 765 -42.72 1.53 -14.49
CA ALA A 765 -42.05 0.57 -15.36
C ALA A 765 -43.06 -0.04 -16.33
N THR A 766 -43.03 0.37 -17.60
CA THR A 766 -43.90 -0.18 -18.64
C THR A 766 -43.47 -1.61 -18.97
N LYS A 767 -44.13 -2.59 -18.34
CA LYS A 767 -44.03 -4.01 -18.73
C LYS A 767 -44.65 -4.21 -20.12
N LYS A 768 -43.85 -4.18 -21.18
CA LYS A 768 -44.27 -4.79 -22.46
C LYS A 768 -44.30 -6.32 -22.29
N LYS A 769 -45.50 -6.92 -22.33
CA LYS A 769 -45.68 -8.38 -22.37
C LYS A 769 -45.02 -8.96 -23.63
N GLY A 770 -44.10 -9.91 -23.46
CA GLY A 770 -43.58 -10.76 -24.54
C GLY A 770 -42.18 -10.44 -25.08
N ALA A 771 -41.47 -9.45 -24.53
CA ALA A 771 -40.05 -9.23 -24.79
C ALA A 771 -39.24 -9.50 -23.50
N ALA A 772 -38.05 -10.10 -23.61
CA ALA A 772 -37.09 -10.09 -22.50
C ALA A 772 -36.93 -8.64 -22.02
N ALA A 773 -36.95 -8.41 -20.71
CA ALA A 773 -36.97 -7.08 -20.11
C ALA A 773 -35.82 -6.21 -20.65
N THR A 774 -36.10 -5.38 -21.65
CA THR A 774 -35.17 -4.39 -22.20
C THR A 774 -35.68 -3.00 -21.87
N ALA A 775 -34.85 -2.29 -21.09
CA ALA A 775 -34.86 -0.86 -20.80
C ALA A 775 -36.19 -0.26 -20.30
N THR A 776 -36.40 -0.33 -18.99
CA THR A 776 -37.06 0.74 -18.21
C THR A 776 -36.44 2.10 -18.57
N ALA A 777 -37.19 3.20 -18.42
CA ALA A 777 -36.69 4.57 -18.59
C ALA A 777 -35.23 4.68 -18.12
N ALA A 778 -34.34 5.18 -18.99
CA ALA A 778 -32.92 5.19 -18.69
C ALA A 778 -32.73 5.78 -17.27
N PRO A 779 -32.14 5.02 -16.33
CA PRO A 779 -32.00 5.52 -14.97
C PRO A 779 -31.20 6.82 -15.04
N VAL A 780 -31.63 7.84 -14.31
CA VAL A 780 -30.85 9.09 -14.19
C VAL A 780 -29.44 8.70 -13.76
N ARG A 781 -28.42 9.17 -14.50
CA ARG A 781 -27.02 8.91 -14.16
C ARG A 781 -26.79 9.40 -12.73
N ARG A 782 -26.35 8.52 -11.85
CA ARG A 782 -26.02 8.90 -10.47
C ARG A 782 -24.74 9.75 -10.48
N ASP A 783 -24.81 10.98 -9.97
CA ASP A 783 -23.71 11.92 -9.98
C ASP A 783 -23.38 12.34 -8.54
N LEU A 784 -22.21 11.91 -8.05
CA LEU A 784 -21.83 12.13 -6.65
C LEU A 784 -21.57 13.61 -6.32
N GLU A 785 -21.16 14.41 -7.30
CA GLU A 785 -20.97 15.85 -7.14
C GLU A 785 -22.34 16.49 -6.84
N LEU A 786 -23.32 16.22 -7.71
CA LEU A 786 -24.66 16.79 -7.61
C LEU A 786 -25.47 16.21 -6.45
N GLU A 787 -25.32 14.92 -6.12
CA GLU A 787 -25.96 14.31 -4.95
C GLU A 787 -25.59 15.01 -3.65
N ALA A 788 -24.31 15.33 -3.45
CA ALA A 788 -23.85 16.04 -2.26
C ALA A 788 -24.48 17.45 -2.16
N LEU A 789 -24.74 18.12 -3.29
CA LEU A 789 -25.43 19.41 -3.31
C LEU A 789 -26.93 19.28 -3.04
N VAL A 790 -27.56 18.21 -3.55
CA VAL A 790 -28.96 17.88 -3.23
C VAL A 790 -29.14 17.59 -1.74
N GLU A 791 -28.19 16.94 -1.10
CA GLU A 791 -28.21 16.74 0.36
C GLU A 791 -28.23 18.08 1.13
N ILE A 792 -27.52 19.10 0.65
CA ILE A 792 -27.54 20.46 1.24
C ILE A 792 -28.92 21.10 1.09
N MET A 793 -29.49 21.10 -0.12
CA MET A 793 -30.82 21.67 -0.38
C MET A 793 -31.90 21.02 0.49
N ASN A 794 -31.74 19.71 0.75
CA ASN A 794 -32.61 18.90 1.60
C ASN A 794 -32.23 18.93 3.09
N LYS A 795 -31.30 19.79 3.52
CA LYS A 795 -30.89 19.97 4.93
C LYS A 795 -30.38 18.67 5.58
N LYS A 796 -29.75 17.81 4.78
CA LYS A 796 -29.09 16.56 5.22
C LYS A 796 -27.58 16.72 5.35
N ARG A 797 -27.00 17.79 4.76
CA ARG A 797 -25.57 18.13 4.81
C ARG A 797 -25.40 19.62 5.05
N PHE A 798 -24.44 19.98 5.90
CA PHE A 798 -24.30 21.34 6.41
C PHE A 798 -23.01 22.02 5.92
N ILE A 799 -23.10 23.30 5.57
CA ILE A 799 -21.99 24.05 4.98
C ILE A 799 -21.14 24.71 6.08
N THR A 800 -19.84 24.49 6.02
CA THR A 800 -18.82 25.31 6.67
C THR A 800 -18.08 26.11 5.59
N CYS A 801 -18.02 27.43 5.73
CA CYS A 801 -17.64 28.33 4.64
C CYS A 801 -16.49 29.26 5.04
N HIS A 802 -15.31 29.05 4.43
CA HIS A 802 -14.17 29.95 4.55
C HIS A 802 -14.55 31.33 4.01
N SER A 803 -14.42 32.35 4.85
CA SER A 803 -14.85 33.72 4.53
C SER A 803 -14.05 34.75 5.31
N TYR A 804 -13.83 35.92 4.72
CA TYR A 804 -13.17 37.04 5.40
C TYR A 804 -14.00 38.31 5.37
N VAL A 805 -14.37 38.78 4.17
CA VAL A 805 -14.95 40.11 3.98
C VAL A 805 -16.48 40.12 3.90
N GLN A 806 -17.08 41.19 4.44
CA GLN A 806 -18.52 41.38 4.62
C GLN A 806 -19.35 41.22 3.33
N SER A 807 -18.81 41.61 2.17
CA SER A 807 -19.51 41.57 0.89
C SER A 807 -19.75 40.15 0.42
N GLU A 808 -18.75 39.28 0.57
CA GLU A 808 -18.80 37.88 0.15
C GLU A 808 -19.68 37.04 1.10
N ILE A 809 -19.62 37.34 2.39
CA ILE A 809 -20.50 36.74 3.41
C ILE A 809 -21.97 37.06 3.06
N THR A 810 -22.25 38.33 2.77
CA THR A 810 -23.62 38.77 2.40
C THR A 810 -24.08 38.15 1.08
N ALA A 811 -23.23 38.09 0.06
CA ALA A 811 -23.58 37.47 -1.23
C ALA A 811 -23.90 35.98 -1.08
N THR A 812 -23.08 35.25 -0.33
CA THR A 812 -23.26 33.80 -0.13
C THR A 812 -24.53 33.48 0.66
N MET A 813 -24.89 34.28 1.67
CA MET A 813 -26.18 34.13 2.36
C MET A 813 -27.36 34.28 1.40
N ARG A 814 -27.33 35.24 0.48
CA ARG A 814 -28.38 35.43 -0.54
C ARG A 814 -28.49 34.26 -1.51
N VAL A 815 -27.36 33.67 -1.93
CA VAL A 815 -27.35 32.45 -2.75
C VAL A 815 -28.04 31.31 -1.97
N ALA A 816 -27.66 31.11 -0.71
CA ALA A 816 -28.24 30.07 0.13
C ALA A 816 -29.76 30.23 0.29
N GLU A 817 -30.21 31.45 0.57
CA GLU A 817 -31.64 31.79 0.69
C GLU A 817 -32.40 31.50 -0.61
N LYS A 818 -31.83 31.84 -1.78
CA LYS A 818 -32.45 31.59 -3.10
C LYS A 818 -32.73 30.11 -3.34
N PHE A 819 -31.85 29.22 -2.89
CA PHE A 819 -31.98 27.77 -3.04
C PHE A 819 -32.51 27.08 -1.77
N ASN A 820 -33.07 27.84 -0.82
CA ASN A 820 -33.75 27.34 0.39
C ASN A 820 -32.87 26.49 1.34
N PHE A 821 -31.59 26.84 1.46
CA PHE A 821 -30.68 26.29 2.47
C PHE A 821 -29.99 27.39 3.27
N ARG A 822 -29.20 27.01 4.28
CA ARG A 822 -28.43 27.94 5.12
C ARG A 822 -26.97 27.52 5.17
N VAL A 823 -26.06 28.49 5.10
CA VAL A 823 -24.69 28.31 5.60
C VAL A 823 -24.74 28.05 7.11
N ASN A 824 -24.17 26.94 7.57
CA ASN A 824 -24.18 26.55 8.98
C ASN A 824 -23.13 27.31 9.78
N THR A 825 -21.89 27.35 9.29
CA THR A 825 -20.79 28.07 9.94
C THR A 825 -20.03 28.88 8.90
N PHE A 826 -19.75 30.14 9.20
CA PHE A 826 -18.71 30.91 8.50
C PHE A 826 -17.40 30.78 9.28
N THR A 827 -16.34 30.32 8.62
CA THR A 827 -15.01 30.12 9.19
C THR A 827 -14.05 31.24 8.81
N HIS A 828 -13.09 31.49 9.70
CA HIS A 828 -12.22 32.67 9.83
C HIS A 828 -12.96 33.97 10.09
N ILE A 829 -13.92 34.32 9.22
CA ILE A 829 -14.99 35.31 9.40
C ILE A 829 -14.52 36.62 10.04
N LEU A 830 -13.36 37.14 9.60
CA LEU A 830 -12.66 38.24 10.29
C LEU A 830 -13.39 39.59 10.22
N GLU A 831 -14.27 39.80 9.22
CA GLU A 831 -15.21 40.92 9.19
C GLU A 831 -16.63 40.55 9.66
N GLY A 832 -16.81 39.42 10.33
CA GLY A 832 -18.11 38.96 10.83
C GLY A 832 -18.80 39.98 11.74
N TYR A 833 -18.04 40.72 12.54
CA TYR A 833 -18.54 41.81 13.37
C TYR A 833 -19.30 42.90 12.59
N LYS A 834 -19.02 43.08 11.29
CA LYS A 834 -19.70 44.06 10.43
C LYS A 834 -21.07 43.57 9.94
N VAL A 835 -21.33 42.26 10.00
CA VAL A 835 -22.53 41.61 9.46
C VAL A 835 -23.19 40.66 10.46
N ALA A 836 -22.84 40.75 11.74
CA ALA A 836 -23.29 39.84 12.80
C ALA A 836 -24.82 39.80 12.95
N ASP A 837 -25.48 40.95 12.74
CA ASP A 837 -26.95 41.10 12.71
C ASP A 837 -27.59 40.21 11.64
N LYS A 838 -27.04 40.25 10.42
CA LYS A 838 -27.51 39.48 9.26
C LYS A 838 -27.23 38.00 9.45
N MET A 839 -26.03 37.64 9.92
CA MET A 839 -25.68 36.27 10.24
C MET A 839 -26.63 35.67 11.28
N LYS A 840 -27.05 36.45 12.29
CA LYS A 840 -27.99 36.01 13.32
C LYS A 840 -29.38 35.72 12.74
N ILE A 841 -29.87 36.56 11.82
CA ILE A 841 -31.14 36.36 11.12
C ILE A 841 -31.07 35.12 10.22
N HIS A 842 -29.98 34.97 9.48
CA HIS A 842 -29.70 33.80 8.65
C HIS A 842 -29.59 32.52 9.48
N GLY A 843 -29.14 32.63 10.74
CA GLY A 843 -28.96 31.52 11.67
C GLY A 843 -27.62 30.80 11.50
N ALA A 844 -26.58 31.51 11.07
CA ALA A 844 -25.22 30.97 11.00
C ALA A 844 -24.51 31.00 12.37
N ASN A 845 -23.59 30.06 12.54
CA ASN A 845 -22.52 30.11 13.53
C ASN A 845 -21.33 30.89 12.96
N ALA A 846 -20.45 31.36 13.86
CA ALA A 846 -19.19 32.01 13.50
C ALA A 846 -18.02 31.24 14.11
N SER A 847 -16.96 30.99 13.34
CA SER A 847 -15.74 30.36 13.82
C SER A 847 -14.56 31.22 13.36
N THR A 848 -13.92 31.94 14.28
CA THR A 848 -12.94 33.00 13.96
C THR A 848 -11.59 32.73 14.57
N PHE A 849 -10.56 33.37 14.02
CA PHE A 849 -9.30 33.55 14.75
C PHE A 849 -9.49 34.57 15.88
N SER A 850 -8.67 34.44 16.93
CA SER A 850 -8.68 35.40 18.04
C SER A 850 -8.05 36.74 17.67
N ASP A 851 -6.99 36.74 16.85
CA ASP A 851 -6.16 37.94 16.59
C ASP A 851 -5.27 37.84 15.33
N TRP A 852 -5.55 36.93 14.39
CA TRP A 852 -4.82 36.86 13.12
C TRP A 852 -5.27 37.97 12.17
N TRP A 853 -4.34 38.76 11.65
CA TRP A 853 -4.62 39.92 10.78
C TRP A 853 -3.42 40.31 9.92
N ALA A 854 -3.66 41.18 8.93
CA ALA A 854 -2.65 41.85 8.09
C ALA A 854 -1.67 40.96 7.29
N TYR A 855 -1.94 39.66 7.14
CA TYR A 855 -1.14 38.76 6.30
C TYR A 855 -1.67 38.61 4.85
N LYS A 856 -2.87 39.14 4.57
CA LYS A 856 -3.50 39.26 3.23
C LYS A 856 -4.25 40.59 3.11
N THR A 857 -4.64 40.95 1.89
CA THR A 857 -5.47 42.14 1.65
C THR A 857 -6.86 42.00 2.26
N GLU A 858 -7.49 40.83 2.15
CA GLU A 858 -8.82 40.55 2.71
C GLU A 858 -8.90 40.50 4.24
N VAL A 859 -7.78 40.60 4.95
CA VAL A 859 -7.71 40.53 6.42
C VAL A 859 -7.15 41.81 7.08
N GLN A 860 -7.15 42.93 6.35
CA GLN A 860 -6.67 44.22 6.89
C GLN A 860 -7.58 44.80 7.97
N ASP A 861 -8.89 44.56 7.87
CA ASP A 861 -9.88 45.06 8.84
C ASP A 861 -10.20 44.04 9.95
N ALA A 862 -9.42 42.96 10.06
CA ALA A 862 -9.55 42.01 11.15
C ALA A 862 -9.23 42.69 12.49
N ILE A 863 -9.99 42.39 13.54
CA ILE A 863 -9.77 42.97 14.87
C ILE A 863 -9.89 41.90 15.97
N PRO A 864 -9.11 41.98 17.06
CA PRO A 864 -9.22 41.02 18.17
C PRO A 864 -10.59 41.03 18.88
N TYR A 865 -11.39 42.07 18.68
CA TYR A 865 -12.74 42.19 19.24
C TYR A 865 -13.81 41.44 18.43
N ASN A 866 -13.48 40.86 17.27
CA ASN A 866 -14.44 40.26 16.36
C ASN A 866 -15.32 39.22 17.05
N ALA A 867 -14.69 38.25 17.74
CA ALA A 867 -15.39 37.19 18.46
C ALA A 867 -16.36 37.75 19.52
N THR A 868 -15.91 38.70 20.33
CA THR A 868 -16.73 39.31 21.39
C THR A 868 -17.90 40.13 20.83
N LEU A 869 -17.69 40.90 19.76
CA LEU A 869 -18.75 41.70 19.15
C LEU A 869 -19.84 40.80 18.56
N MET A 870 -19.45 39.74 17.84
CA MET A 870 -20.41 38.75 17.33
C MET A 870 -21.18 38.05 18.46
N GLN A 871 -20.49 37.67 19.54
CA GLN A 871 -21.12 37.03 20.69
C GLN A 871 -22.14 37.95 21.38
N ARG A 872 -21.85 39.24 21.52
CA ARG A 872 -22.78 40.24 22.10
C ARG A 872 -24.06 40.44 21.27
N VAL A 873 -23.98 40.25 19.95
CA VAL A 873 -25.16 40.23 19.06
C VAL A 873 -25.99 38.95 19.24
N GLY A 874 -25.44 37.93 19.93
CA GLY A 874 -26.10 36.68 20.25
C GLY A 874 -25.80 35.56 19.26
N LEU A 875 -24.73 35.66 18.46
CA LEU A 875 -24.23 34.56 17.64
C LEU A 875 -23.59 33.49 18.51
N ASN A 876 -23.65 32.24 18.04
CA ASN A 876 -22.79 31.17 18.57
C ASN A 876 -21.41 31.33 17.91
N VAL A 877 -20.39 31.60 18.72
CA VAL A 877 -19.04 31.96 18.25
C VAL A 877 -18.02 30.95 18.76
N CYS A 878 -17.18 30.47 17.86
CA CYS A 878 -16.08 29.54 18.12
C CYS A 878 -14.73 30.23 17.84
N ILE A 879 -13.69 29.77 18.53
CA ILE A 879 -12.29 30.05 18.16
C ILE A 879 -11.70 28.78 17.54
N ASN A 880 -11.09 28.90 16.37
CA ASN A 880 -10.47 27.77 15.66
C ASN A 880 -8.96 27.95 15.47
N SER A 881 -8.29 26.86 15.10
CA SER A 881 -6.85 26.86 14.94
C SER A 881 -6.39 27.15 13.51
N ASP A 882 -6.98 26.51 12.50
CA ASP A 882 -6.48 26.41 11.11
C ASP A 882 -5.01 25.91 11.01
N ASP A 883 -4.43 25.44 12.11
CA ASP A 883 -3.01 25.11 12.25
C ASP A 883 -2.82 24.05 13.36
N GLY A 884 -2.02 23.02 13.03
CA GLY A 884 -1.79 21.89 13.93
C GLY A 884 -1.09 22.26 15.23
N GLU A 885 -0.24 23.29 15.21
CA GLU A 885 0.49 23.79 16.37
C GLU A 885 -0.41 24.70 17.23
N MET A 886 -1.17 25.62 16.64
CA MET A 886 -2.12 26.48 17.34
C MET A 886 -3.25 25.68 17.99
N ALA A 887 -3.67 24.56 17.39
CA ALA A 887 -4.71 23.70 17.95
C ALA A 887 -4.38 23.24 19.39
N ARG A 888 -3.11 23.00 19.71
CA ARG A 888 -2.68 22.63 21.09
C ARG A 888 -2.72 23.82 22.08
N ARG A 889 -3.01 25.02 21.59
CA ARG A 889 -3.05 26.30 22.33
C ARG A 889 -4.43 26.98 22.25
N LEU A 890 -5.48 26.30 21.78
CA LEU A 890 -6.83 26.88 21.66
C LEU A 890 -7.36 27.46 22.97
N ASN A 891 -6.95 26.90 24.11
CA ASN A 891 -7.25 27.47 25.43
C ASN A 891 -6.67 28.89 25.61
N GLN A 892 -5.47 29.14 25.10
CA GLN A 892 -4.81 30.44 25.12
C GLN A 892 -5.44 31.38 24.09
N GLU A 893 -5.81 30.87 22.91
CA GLU A 893 -6.52 31.65 21.89
C GLU A 893 -7.90 32.12 22.41
N ALA A 894 -8.63 31.26 23.12
CA ALA A 894 -9.86 31.65 23.82
C ALA A 894 -9.61 32.75 24.87
N ALA A 895 -8.53 32.64 25.65
CA ALA A 895 -8.19 33.60 26.70
C ALA A 895 -7.98 35.04 26.17
N LYS A 896 -7.55 35.19 24.92
CA LYS A 896 -7.41 36.51 24.26
C LYS A 896 -8.74 37.28 24.23
N SER A 897 -9.88 36.60 24.13
CA SER A 897 -11.20 37.25 24.18
C SER A 897 -11.53 37.85 25.56
N VAL A 898 -10.96 37.30 26.64
CA VAL A 898 -11.02 37.92 27.98
C VAL A 898 -10.18 39.20 27.97
N LYS A 899 -8.95 39.13 27.44
CA LYS A 899 -8.01 40.25 27.42
C LYS A 899 -8.51 41.43 26.59
N TYR A 900 -8.94 41.20 25.35
CA TYR A 900 -9.36 42.25 24.43
C TYR A 900 -10.82 42.64 24.66
N GLY A 901 -11.73 41.66 24.69
CA GLY A 901 -13.17 41.90 24.71
C GLY A 901 -13.80 42.06 26.11
N GLY A 902 -13.05 41.79 27.18
CA GLY A 902 -13.59 41.76 28.54
C GLY A 902 -14.66 40.67 28.74
N MET A 903 -14.57 39.57 27.99
CA MET A 903 -15.46 38.42 28.16
C MET A 903 -15.24 37.73 29.50
N SER A 904 -16.28 37.08 30.03
CA SER A 904 -16.12 36.18 31.16
C SER A 904 -15.25 34.98 30.76
N GLU A 905 -14.48 34.44 31.71
CA GLU A 905 -13.65 33.25 31.45
C GLU A 905 -14.50 32.05 30.98
N GLU A 906 -15.69 31.86 31.55
CA GLU A 906 -16.59 30.77 31.16
C GLU A 906 -17.08 30.93 29.72
N ASP A 907 -17.46 32.15 29.31
CA ASP A 907 -17.91 32.39 27.94
C ASP A 907 -16.76 32.29 26.93
N ALA A 908 -15.55 32.73 27.31
CA ALA A 908 -14.36 32.54 26.50
C ALA A 908 -14.06 31.03 26.32
N PHE A 909 -14.08 30.25 27.40
CA PHE A 909 -13.78 28.82 27.31
C PHE A 909 -14.86 28.03 26.55
N LYS A 910 -16.13 28.44 26.61
CA LYS A 910 -17.21 27.89 25.75
C LYS A 910 -16.90 28.03 24.26
N MET A 911 -16.14 29.05 23.82
CA MET A 911 -15.79 29.24 22.40
C MET A 911 -14.89 28.13 21.83
N VAL A 912 -14.27 27.31 22.68
CA VAL A 912 -13.42 26.17 22.27
C VAL A 912 -13.95 24.82 22.80
N THR A 913 -15.18 24.80 23.33
CA THR A 913 -15.80 23.59 23.90
C THR A 913 -17.29 23.48 23.52
N LEU A 914 -18.18 24.16 24.24
CA LEU A 914 -19.63 24.03 24.03
C LEU A 914 -20.11 24.66 22.70
N ASN A 915 -19.56 25.81 22.32
CA ASN A 915 -19.95 26.52 21.11
C ASN A 915 -19.58 25.74 19.83
N PRO A 916 -18.35 25.20 19.68
CA PRO A 916 -18.04 24.34 18.55
C PRO A 916 -18.85 23.03 18.58
N ALA A 917 -19.15 22.46 19.75
CA ALA A 917 -20.05 21.30 19.84
C ALA A 917 -21.45 21.62 19.26
N LYS A 918 -21.99 22.81 19.53
CA LYS A 918 -23.26 23.29 18.96
C LYS A 918 -23.17 23.54 17.47
N ALA A 919 -22.08 24.17 17.00
CA ALA A 919 -21.88 24.41 15.57
C ALA A 919 -21.79 23.11 14.76
N LEU A 920 -21.28 22.05 15.37
CA LEU A 920 -21.11 20.72 14.78
C LEU A 920 -22.25 19.74 15.10
N HIS A 921 -23.31 20.18 15.77
CA HIS A 921 -24.48 19.38 16.16
C HIS A 921 -24.15 18.15 17.03
N VAL A 922 -23.13 18.26 17.90
CA VAL A 922 -22.70 17.20 18.82
C VAL A 922 -22.72 17.62 20.29
N ASP A 923 -23.37 18.75 20.61
CA ASP A 923 -23.46 19.27 21.97
C ASP A 923 -24.26 18.37 22.92
N GLU A 924 -25.11 17.47 22.43
CA GLU A 924 -25.73 16.43 23.26
C GLU A 924 -24.72 15.37 23.76
N LYS A 925 -23.56 15.25 23.11
CA LYS A 925 -22.53 14.24 23.42
C LYS A 925 -21.30 14.82 24.12
N VAL A 926 -20.87 16.02 23.74
CA VAL A 926 -19.59 16.63 24.16
C VAL A 926 -19.71 18.14 24.42
N GLY A 927 -18.60 18.81 24.76
CA GLY A 927 -18.52 20.27 24.92
C GLY A 927 -18.90 20.83 26.29
N SER A 928 -19.47 20.00 27.17
CA SER A 928 -19.76 20.35 28.57
C SER A 928 -19.62 19.13 29.49
N LEU A 929 -19.46 19.34 30.80
CA LEU A 929 -19.45 18.27 31.80
C LEU A 929 -20.85 18.12 32.38
N LYS A 930 -21.58 17.13 31.85
CA LYS A 930 -22.95 16.81 32.26
C LYS A 930 -23.14 15.29 32.27
N VAL A 931 -23.87 14.79 33.26
CA VAL A 931 -24.19 13.36 33.36
C VAL A 931 -24.84 12.86 32.05
N GLY A 932 -24.34 11.73 31.54
CA GLY A 932 -24.79 11.09 30.30
C GLY A 932 -23.95 11.45 29.05
N LYS A 933 -23.21 12.57 29.08
CA LYS A 933 -22.28 12.95 28.02
C LYS A 933 -21.05 12.04 28.00
N ASP A 934 -20.35 12.04 26.88
CA ASP A 934 -19.13 11.25 26.71
C ASP A 934 -18.05 11.72 27.70
N GLY A 935 -17.19 10.78 28.11
CA GLY A 935 -16.09 11.01 29.05
C GLY A 935 -14.92 11.77 28.42
N ASP A 936 -15.19 12.91 27.79
CA ASP A 936 -14.22 13.77 27.11
C ASP A 936 -13.83 14.91 28.06
N VAL A 937 -12.77 14.70 28.84
CA VAL A 937 -12.43 15.51 30.03
C VAL A 937 -10.93 15.83 30.05
N VAL A 938 -10.57 17.03 30.52
CA VAL A 938 -9.17 17.44 30.69
C VAL A 938 -8.93 17.84 32.14
N VAL A 939 -7.82 17.37 32.69
CA VAL A 939 -7.30 17.81 33.99
C VAL A 939 -6.13 18.75 33.75
N TRP A 940 -6.20 19.97 34.28
CA TRP A 940 -5.22 21.03 34.09
C TRP A 940 -4.48 21.35 35.38
N SER A 941 -3.18 21.63 35.25
CA SER A 941 -2.33 22.02 36.39
C SER A 941 -2.69 23.39 37.00
N ASP A 942 -3.41 24.24 36.26
CA ASP A 942 -3.79 25.61 36.63
C ASP A 942 -5.05 26.00 35.84
N ASN A 943 -5.56 27.23 36.02
CA ASN A 943 -6.70 27.77 35.27
C ASN A 943 -6.49 27.55 33.76
N PRO A 944 -7.41 26.88 33.04
CA PRO A 944 -7.22 26.49 31.63
C PRO A 944 -6.94 27.67 30.69
N LEU A 945 -7.34 28.89 31.02
CA LEU A 945 -7.08 30.09 30.20
C LEU A 945 -5.73 30.76 30.50
N SER A 946 -4.95 30.24 31.45
CA SER A 946 -3.61 30.72 31.79
C SER A 946 -2.56 30.22 30.79
N ILE A 947 -1.59 31.06 30.47
CA ILE A 947 -0.41 30.65 29.68
C ILE A 947 0.47 29.62 30.39
N TYR A 948 0.34 29.50 31.72
CA TYR A 948 1.08 28.55 32.55
C TYR A 948 0.37 27.19 32.67
N ALA A 949 -0.90 27.10 32.26
CA ALA A 949 -1.67 25.88 32.35
C ALA A 949 -1.11 24.80 31.42
N LYS A 950 -1.04 23.58 31.95
CA LYS A 950 -0.64 22.38 31.23
C LYS A 950 -1.74 21.35 31.41
N ALA A 951 -2.19 20.74 30.31
CA ALA A 951 -3.01 19.52 30.42
C ALA A 951 -2.14 18.43 31.05
N GLU A 952 -2.56 17.92 32.21
CA GLU A 952 -1.90 16.80 32.87
C GLU A 952 -2.42 15.48 32.31
N GLU A 953 -3.75 15.39 32.16
CA GLU A 953 -4.43 14.24 31.57
C GLU A 953 -5.51 14.71 30.60
N THR A 954 -5.57 14.08 29.43
CA THR A 954 -6.63 14.29 28.42
C THR A 954 -7.33 12.96 28.17
N ILE A 955 -8.62 12.94 28.46
CA ILE A 955 -9.47 11.76 28.46
C ILE A 955 -10.44 11.89 27.29
N VAL A 956 -10.55 10.86 26.46
CA VAL A 956 -11.51 10.79 25.34
C VAL A 956 -12.26 9.47 25.44
N ASP A 957 -13.59 9.51 25.41
CA ASP A 957 -14.47 8.35 25.62
C ASP A 957 -14.15 7.57 26.91
N GLY A 958 -13.71 8.27 27.97
CA GLY A 958 -13.29 7.66 29.24
C GLY A 958 -11.97 6.87 29.17
N ILE A 959 -11.14 7.11 28.16
CA ILE A 959 -9.79 6.57 28.01
C ILE A 959 -8.77 7.70 28.17
N VAL A 960 -7.76 7.51 29.02
CA VAL A 960 -6.65 8.47 29.16
C VAL A 960 -5.70 8.31 27.97
N TYR A 961 -5.90 9.12 26.92
CA TYR A 961 -5.06 9.09 25.72
C TYR A 961 -3.75 9.88 25.87
N PHE A 962 -3.75 10.91 26.72
CA PHE A 962 -2.55 11.65 27.09
C PHE A 962 -2.43 11.75 28.60
N ASP A 963 -1.23 11.46 29.09
CA ASP A 963 -0.80 11.62 30.48
C ASP A 963 0.63 12.16 30.44
N ARG A 964 0.84 13.32 31.07
CA ARG A 964 2.12 14.03 31.06
C ARG A 964 3.24 13.25 31.75
N ALA A 965 2.94 12.47 32.79
CA ALA A 965 3.93 11.64 33.46
C ALA A 965 4.35 10.47 32.54
N ARG A 966 3.37 9.82 31.90
CA ARG A 966 3.63 8.78 30.89
C ARG A 966 4.43 9.30 29.71
N ASP A 967 4.15 10.51 29.22
CA ASP A 967 4.90 11.13 28.11
C ASP A 967 6.39 11.26 28.43
N LEU A 968 6.74 11.70 29.64
CA LEU A 968 8.13 11.77 30.09
C LEU A 968 8.82 10.40 30.17
N GLU A 969 8.07 9.35 30.52
CA GLU A 969 8.59 7.97 30.47
C GLU A 969 8.77 7.47 29.04
N LEU A 970 7.84 7.80 28.13
CA LEU A 970 7.92 7.45 26.72
C LEU A 970 9.16 8.04 26.07
N ARG A 971 9.50 9.32 26.34
CA ARG A 971 10.73 9.97 25.83
C ARG A 971 11.99 9.17 26.20
N LYS A 972 12.07 8.65 27.43
CA LYS A 972 13.20 7.80 27.87
C LYS A 972 13.23 6.46 27.13
N LYS A 973 12.06 5.84 26.92
CA LYS A 973 11.93 4.56 26.17
C LYS A 973 12.29 4.75 24.69
N ILE A 974 11.86 5.84 24.06
CA ILE A 974 12.21 6.22 22.69
C ILE A 974 13.73 6.33 22.54
N ALA A 975 14.40 7.07 23.42
CA ALA A 975 15.86 7.22 23.38
C ALA A 975 16.59 5.87 23.53
N ALA A 976 16.13 5.01 24.43
CA ALA A 976 16.70 3.67 24.64
C ALA A 976 16.52 2.76 23.42
N GLU A 977 15.32 2.73 22.84
CA GLU A 977 15.00 1.91 21.65
C GLU A 977 15.77 2.39 20.42
N ARG A 978 15.84 3.72 20.23
CA ARG A 978 16.64 4.33 19.18
C ARG A 978 18.10 3.91 19.29
N ASN A 979 18.69 4.00 20.49
CA ASN A 979 20.07 3.56 20.69
C ASN A 979 20.25 2.06 20.39
N ARG A 980 19.31 1.20 20.78
CA ARG A 980 19.34 -0.24 20.44
C ARG A 980 19.40 -0.46 18.93
N LEU A 981 18.55 0.23 18.17
CA LEU A 981 18.47 0.12 16.71
C LEU A 981 19.73 0.69 16.03
N VAL A 982 20.26 1.82 16.52
CA VAL A 982 21.54 2.38 16.05
C VAL A 982 22.66 1.35 16.21
N GLN A 983 22.82 0.74 17.39
CA GLN A 983 23.84 -0.30 17.60
C GLN A 983 23.67 -1.48 16.65
N LYS A 984 22.42 -1.87 16.36
CA LYS A 984 22.11 -2.96 15.42
C LYS A 984 22.52 -2.60 13.98
N MET A 985 22.17 -1.40 13.50
CA MET A 985 22.53 -0.92 12.17
C MET A 985 24.05 -0.76 11.99
N LEU A 986 24.75 -0.23 12.99
CA LEU A 986 26.22 -0.19 13.00
C LEU A 986 26.82 -1.60 12.90
N GLY A 987 26.18 -2.60 13.54
CA GLY A 987 26.56 -4.00 13.45
C GLY A 987 26.41 -4.60 12.04
N GLU A 988 25.36 -4.24 11.32
CA GLU A 988 25.14 -4.67 9.93
C GLU A 988 26.19 -4.07 8.98
N LYS A 989 26.48 -2.77 9.11
CA LYS A 989 27.54 -2.11 8.32
C LYS A 989 28.91 -2.75 8.57
N LYS A 990 29.27 -2.98 9.85
CA LYS A 990 30.50 -3.70 10.22
C LYS A 990 30.56 -5.13 9.68
N GLY A 991 29.40 -5.77 9.52
CA GLY A 991 29.26 -7.09 8.90
C GLY A 991 29.38 -7.10 7.37
N GLY A 992 29.53 -5.94 6.72
CA GLY A 992 29.61 -5.80 5.27
C GLY A 992 28.26 -5.85 4.56
N ALA A 993 27.14 -5.73 5.28
CA ALA A 993 25.82 -5.63 4.68
C ALA A 993 25.67 -4.27 3.95
N PRO A 994 24.93 -4.21 2.83
CA PRO A 994 24.65 -2.96 2.14
C PRO A 994 23.83 -2.03 3.04
N VAL A 995 24.22 -0.77 3.08
CA VAL A 995 23.52 0.31 3.81
C VAL A 995 23.03 1.39 2.85
N ALA A 996 21.94 2.05 3.22
CA ALA A 996 21.44 3.25 2.56
C ALA A 996 21.91 4.51 3.33
N PRO A 997 22.03 5.67 2.67
CA PRO A 997 22.30 6.92 3.37
C PRO A 997 21.23 7.22 4.43
N ALA A 998 21.63 7.81 5.57
CA ALA A 998 20.67 8.41 6.49
C ALA A 998 19.86 9.47 5.76
N THR A 999 18.53 9.31 5.76
CA THR A 999 17.62 10.21 5.08
C THR A 999 16.55 10.70 6.04
N PRO A 1000 16.18 11.98 5.97
CA PRO A 1000 15.09 12.51 6.78
C PRO A 1000 13.76 11.87 6.43
N SER A 1001 13.01 11.45 7.44
CA SER A 1001 11.61 11.09 7.26
C SER A 1001 10.79 12.38 7.16
N PHE A 1002 10.11 12.56 6.03
CA PHE A 1002 9.24 13.71 5.80
C PHE A 1002 7.82 13.42 6.30
N GLN A 1003 7.32 14.27 7.18
CA GLN A 1003 5.90 14.37 7.46
C GLN A 1003 5.36 15.62 6.78
N TYR A 1004 4.31 15.48 5.99
CA TYR A 1004 3.64 16.60 5.36
C TYR A 1004 2.82 17.33 6.42
N ILE A 1005 3.10 18.62 6.66
CA ILE A 1005 2.11 19.49 7.30
C ILE A 1005 1.18 19.92 6.19
N LEU A 1006 -0.11 19.72 6.40
CA LEU A 1006 -1.11 20.16 5.46
C LEU A 1006 -1.72 21.47 5.93
N SER A 1007 -1.72 22.46 5.05
CA SER A 1007 -2.31 23.77 5.26
C SER A 1007 -3.57 23.97 4.42
N CYS A 1008 -4.33 25.01 4.75
CA CYS A 1008 -5.54 25.42 4.03
C CYS A 1008 -5.27 25.71 2.53
N GLY A 1009 -4.04 26.10 2.16
CA GLY A 1009 -3.67 26.48 0.80
C GLY A 1009 -3.16 25.34 -0.08
N ASP A 1010 -2.90 24.15 0.47
CA ASP A 1010 -2.13 23.11 -0.23
C ASP A 1010 -2.96 22.45 -1.34
N HIS A 1011 -2.53 22.63 -2.59
CA HIS A 1011 -3.13 21.98 -3.77
C HIS A 1011 -2.11 21.45 -4.77
N ASP A 1012 -0.86 21.94 -4.76
CA ASP A 1012 0.25 21.51 -5.64
C ASP A 1012 1.65 21.57 -4.98
N HIS A 1013 1.74 21.98 -3.70
CA HIS A 1013 3.00 22.13 -2.95
C HIS A 1013 2.85 21.56 -1.54
N HIS A 1014 3.95 20.99 -1.03
CA HIS A 1014 4.00 20.31 0.25
C HIS A 1014 5.04 20.98 1.15
N ASP A 1015 4.60 21.56 2.27
CA ASP A 1015 5.51 21.94 3.34
C ASP A 1015 5.85 20.68 4.15
N GLY A 1016 7.10 20.24 4.04
CA GLY A 1016 7.59 19.05 4.76
C GLY A 1016 8.21 19.44 6.10
N LEU A 1017 7.74 18.84 7.20
CA LEU A 1017 8.55 18.74 8.41
C LEU A 1017 9.52 17.58 8.26
N ILE A 1018 10.78 17.87 8.52
CA ILE A 1018 11.77 16.84 8.76
C ILE A 1018 11.56 16.33 10.18
N THR A 1019 11.37 15.02 10.32
CA THR A 1019 11.39 14.39 11.64
C THR A 1019 12.81 14.44 12.18
N VAL A 1020 13.03 15.19 13.25
CA VAL A 1020 14.33 15.28 13.95
C VAL A 1020 14.15 14.74 15.36
N ASP A 1021 14.79 13.63 15.68
CA ASP A 1021 14.85 13.13 17.04
C ASP A 1021 16.03 13.80 17.77
N VAL A 1022 15.74 14.82 18.60
CA VAL A 1022 16.73 15.54 19.40
C VAL A 1022 16.83 14.91 20.79
N ASN A 1023 18.04 14.65 21.27
CA ASN A 1023 18.25 14.36 22.70
C ASN A 1023 18.05 15.68 23.47
N GLU A 1024 17.08 15.74 24.39
CA GLU A 1024 16.79 16.97 25.16
C GLU A 1024 17.99 17.56 25.92
N ASN A 1025 19.05 16.78 26.15
CA ASN A 1025 20.30 17.30 26.74
C ASN A 1025 20.99 18.35 25.84
N ASP A 1026 20.72 18.38 24.54
CA ASP A 1026 21.29 19.36 23.60
C ASP A 1026 20.38 20.59 23.41
N ALA A 1027 19.15 20.58 23.94
CA ALA A 1027 18.20 21.70 23.82
C ALA A 1027 18.52 22.90 24.74
N ASN A 1028 19.51 22.74 25.63
CA ASN A 1028 20.02 23.83 26.49
C ASN A 1028 21.26 24.55 25.90
N THR A 1029 21.64 24.25 24.66
CA THR A 1029 22.73 24.94 23.96
C THR A 1029 22.28 25.41 22.58
N ASN A 1030 21.37 26.39 22.54
CA ASN A 1030 21.42 27.58 21.66
C ASN A 1030 20.15 28.41 21.80
#